data_AF-A0A5C7M6H0-F1
#
_entry.id   AF-A0A5C7M6H0-F1
#
_cell.length_a   1.000
_cell.length_b   1.000
_cell.length_c   1.000
_cell.angle_alpha   90.00
_cell.angle_beta   90.00
_cell.angle_gamma   90.00
#
_symmetry.space_group_name_H-M   'P 1'
#
loop_
_entity.id
_entity.type
_entity.pdbx_description
1 polymer ?
#
loop_
_entity_poly.entity_id
_entity_poly.type
_entity_poly.pdbx_seq_one_letter_code
_entity_poly.pdbx_strand_id
1 'polypeptide(L)'
;ADITYGTNNEFGFDYLRDNMVYELGERVQRGLNYAIVDEVDSILIDEARTPLIISGPADGASNWYSEFARLAPLMEKDVHYEVDIRKRTIGVHEAGVEFVENQLGIDNLYEAANSPLVSYLNNAIKAKELFQRDKDYIVRDGEVVIVDEFTGRVLVGRRYNEGMHQAIEAKEHVEIKAENQTLATITLQNYFRLYDKLSGMTGTAETEAAELHEIYKLGVVQIPTNRTMIRQDQSDLIYKTEEAKYIAVVDDVQERYEKGQPVLIGTTSVERSEYLSKQFTKRRIPHNVLNAKYHEQEASIIAEAGRLKAVTVATNMAGRGTDIVLGGNVDFIADARLRKRGLDPVETPEEYEAAWHEELPKVKQLVEEEAKKVREVGGLYVLGTERHESRRIDNQLRGRSGRQGDPGESRFFLSLSDELMRRFNGATLEALLTRLNLPDDVPIEAKMVTRAIKSAQTQVEGQNFEVRKNVLKYDEVMNQQRKVIYRERKAILEGEDVQDTAHKMLVDVVTAYVDGATAEGYAEDWDLAKLWDALKTLYPVGLDYHNLIDSDEVGEPGELTQDELREALIADAEKAYAKREADLEAIAGPGAMRQLERSVLLNVIDRKWREHLYEMDYLKEGIGLRAMAQRDPLVEYQREGFDMFTGMLEGLKEESVGFLFNVQVEAQQAPQVAPVAAPQGLAQFAAEAEQNAAQEQAAPAALRAKGIEDKAPAMTYSGPAEDGSAEVRREGGRHAAGPGSRRERREAARKQKRR
;
A
#
# COMPACT_ATOMS: atom_id res chain seq x y z
N ALA A 1 18.21 -13.08 12.10
CA ALA A 1 18.42 -14.45 11.58
C ALA A 1 19.20 -14.39 10.26
N ASP A 2 19.85 -15.48 9.83
CA ASP A 2 20.53 -15.52 8.53
C ASP A 2 19.53 -15.51 7.36
N ILE A 3 18.43 -16.28 7.48
CA ILE A 3 17.30 -16.32 6.54
C ILE A 3 16.06 -15.82 7.27
N THR A 4 15.25 -14.99 6.60
CA THR A 4 13.99 -14.45 7.13
C THR A 4 12.88 -14.75 6.13
N TYR A 5 11.83 -15.43 6.59
CA TYR A 5 10.61 -15.65 5.82
C TYR A 5 9.58 -14.58 6.18
N GLY A 6 8.76 -14.18 5.21
CA GLY A 6 7.74 -13.17 5.40
C GLY A 6 6.94 -12.97 4.11
N THR A 7 5.86 -12.21 4.20
CA THR A 7 5.07 -11.83 3.03
C THR A 7 5.61 -10.53 2.43
N ASN A 8 5.30 -10.26 1.16
CA ASN A 8 5.72 -9.01 0.52
C ASN A 8 5.18 -7.77 1.26
N ASN A 9 3.95 -7.85 1.81
CA ASN A 9 3.34 -6.79 2.60
C ASN A 9 4.11 -6.51 3.89
N GLU A 10 4.44 -7.54 4.69
CA GLU A 10 5.18 -7.33 5.95
C GLU A 10 6.55 -6.72 5.67
N PHE A 11 7.30 -7.27 4.69
CA PHE A 11 8.60 -6.72 4.31
C PHE A 11 8.51 -5.29 3.77
N GLY A 12 7.54 -5.00 2.91
CA GLY A 12 7.39 -3.66 2.35
C GLY A 12 6.90 -2.63 3.38
N PHE A 13 5.99 -3.00 4.29
CA PHE A 13 5.57 -2.11 5.37
C PHE A 13 6.65 -1.91 6.43
N ASP A 14 7.43 -2.94 6.76
CA ASP A 14 8.62 -2.81 7.60
C ASP A 14 9.61 -1.82 6.99
N TYR A 15 9.85 -1.90 5.67
CA TYR A 15 10.68 -0.92 4.98
C TYR A 15 10.12 0.50 5.08
N LEU A 16 8.81 0.69 4.88
CA LEU A 16 8.19 2.00 5.02
C LEU A 16 8.28 2.52 6.47
N ARG A 17 8.05 1.66 7.48
CA ARG A 17 8.18 2.00 8.91
C ARG A 17 9.61 2.38 9.29
N ASP A 18 10.59 1.60 8.84
CA ASP A 18 12.01 1.87 9.06
C ASP A 18 12.45 3.25 8.55
N ASN A 19 11.80 3.76 7.51
CA ASN A 19 12.07 5.10 6.98
C ASN A 19 11.25 6.21 7.66
N MET A 20 10.48 5.88 8.71
CA MET A 20 9.71 6.84 9.53
C MET A 20 10.12 6.83 11.02
N VAL A 21 11.03 5.94 11.45
CA VAL A 21 11.47 5.89 12.86
C VAL A 21 12.35 7.07 13.25
N TYR A 22 12.28 7.52 14.50
CA TYR A 22 13.08 8.63 15.01
C TYR A 22 14.40 8.19 15.64
N GLU A 23 14.48 6.92 16.04
CA GLU A 23 15.67 6.33 16.62
C GLU A 23 16.15 5.13 15.80
N LEU A 24 17.47 5.00 15.65
CA LEU A 24 18.07 3.88 14.93
C LEU A 24 17.72 2.51 15.55
N GLY A 25 17.51 2.48 16.87
CA GLY A 25 17.15 1.26 17.61
C GLY A 25 15.73 0.74 17.34
N GLU A 26 14.85 1.55 16.76
CA GLU A 26 13.48 1.16 16.41
C GLU A 26 13.39 0.46 15.04
N ARG A 27 14.47 0.50 14.25
CA ARG A 27 14.53 -0.16 12.94
C ARG A 27 14.50 -1.68 13.09
N VAL A 28 13.65 -2.32 12.29
CA VAL A 28 13.49 -3.78 12.30
C VAL A 28 14.24 -4.44 11.14
N GLN A 29 14.44 -3.74 10.02
CA GLN A 29 15.17 -4.29 8.88
C GLN A 29 16.65 -3.96 8.93
N ARG A 30 17.43 -4.89 8.35
CA ARG A 30 18.83 -4.69 7.97
C ARG A 30 18.93 -4.44 6.46
N GLY A 31 20.15 -4.29 5.93
CA GLY A 31 20.37 -4.10 4.49
C GLY A 31 19.63 -5.11 3.60
N LEU A 32 19.18 -4.64 2.44
CA LEU A 32 18.40 -5.41 1.46
C LEU A 32 19.35 -6.15 0.49
N ASN A 33 19.87 -7.31 0.89
CA ASN A 33 20.90 -8.00 0.11
C ASN A 33 20.36 -8.97 -0.94
N TYR A 34 19.54 -9.94 -0.54
CA TYR A 34 19.04 -10.97 -1.47
C TYR A 34 17.59 -11.34 -1.15
N ALA A 35 16.72 -11.22 -2.16
CA ALA A 35 15.35 -11.71 -2.10
C ALA A 35 15.17 -12.91 -3.06
N ILE A 36 14.56 -13.97 -2.54
CA ILE A 36 14.04 -15.09 -3.33
C ILE A 36 12.51 -15.02 -3.23
N VAL A 37 11.87 -14.60 -4.30
CA VAL A 37 10.42 -14.43 -4.36
C VAL A 37 9.80 -15.76 -4.76
N ASP A 38 9.22 -16.48 -3.79
CA ASP A 38 8.32 -17.58 -4.12
C ASP A 38 7.08 -17.03 -4.82
N GLU A 39 6.53 -17.79 -5.75
CA GLU A 39 5.32 -17.40 -6.47
C GLU A 39 5.45 -16.04 -7.19
N VAL A 40 6.61 -15.84 -7.83
CA VAL A 40 7.08 -14.55 -8.38
C VAL A 40 6.12 -13.89 -9.36
N ASP A 41 5.36 -14.66 -10.12
CA ASP A 41 4.37 -14.15 -11.06
C ASP A 41 3.15 -13.55 -10.37
N SER A 42 2.74 -14.06 -9.21
CA SER A 42 1.66 -13.39 -8.47
C SER A 42 2.16 -12.16 -7.74
N ILE A 43 3.32 -12.21 -7.10
CA ILE A 43 3.80 -11.08 -6.31
C ILE A 43 4.28 -9.93 -7.21
N LEU A 44 5.14 -10.22 -8.19
CA LEU A 44 5.78 -9.18 -9.01
C LEU A 44 4.94 -8.73 -10.21
N ILE A 45 3.84 -9.44 -10.53
CA ILE A 45 2.94 -9.11 -11.65
C ILE A 45 1.51 -8.89 -11.15
N ASP A 46 0.84 -9.87 -10.53
CA ASP A 46 -0.58 -9.70 -10.16
C ASP A 46 -0.81 -8.68 -9.03
N GLU A 47 -0.01 -8.75 -7.97
CA GLU A 47 -0.11 -7.88 -6.79
C GLU A 47 0.55 -6.52 -7.02
N ALA A 48 1.49 -6.44 -7.96
CA ALA A 48 2.20 -5.23 -8.34
C ALA A 48 1.31 -4.16 -9.04
N ARG A 49 -0.01 -4.37 -9.09
CA ARG A 49 -1.01 -3.37 -9.50
C ARG A 49 -1.27 -2.32 -8.42
N THR A 50 -1.08 -2.68 -7.15
CA THR A 50 -1.43 -1.82 -6.01
C THR A 50 -0.17 -1.48 -5.22
N PRO A 51 0.13 -0.19 -4.98
CA PRO A 51 1.27 0.20 -4.15
C PRO A 51 1.01 -0.10 -2.66
N LEU A 52 2.08 -0.18 -1.88
CA LEU A 52 2.03 -0.16 -0.43
C LEU A 52 1.96 1.27 0.06
N ILE A 53 0.96 1.61 0.86
CA ILE A 53 0.70 2.96 1.35
C ILE A 53 0.48 2.89 2.86
N ILE A 54 1.20 3.73 3.61
CA ILE A 54 0.88 4.07 4.99
C ILE A 54 0.23 5.45 4.98
N SER A 55 -0.98 5.53 5.52
CA SER A 55 -1.72 6.79 5.67
C SER A 55 -1.93 7.10 7.14
N GLY A 56 -2.01 8.38 7.47
CA GLY A 56 -2.35 8.86 8.81
C GLY A 56 -3.27 10.07 8.73
N PRO A 57 -3.86 10.48 9.86
CA PRO A 57 -4.68 11.68 9.91
C PRO A 57 -3.85 12.89 9.45
N ALA A 58 -4.40 13.64 8.51
CA ALA A 58 -3.91 14.93 8.08
C ALA A 58 -4.35 15.99 9.09
N ASP A 59 -3.46 16.93 9.42
CA ASP A 59 -3.80 18.14 10.18
C ASP A 59 -4.51 19.20 9.29
N GLY A 60 -5.15 18.77 8.20
CA GLY A 60 -5.68 19.61 7.13
C GLY A 60 -6.85 20.52 7.54
N ALA A 61 -6.90 21.69 6.90
CA ALA A 61 -7.91 22.73 7.12
C ALA A 61 -9.29 22.33 6.56
N SER A 62 -10.16 21.85 7.44
CA SER A 62 -11.60 21.61 7.25
C SER A 62 -12.38 22.77 6.59
N ASN A 63 -11.79 23.96 6.57
CA ASN A 63 -12.38 25.19 6.02
C ASN A 63 -12.58 25.13 4.49
N TRP A 64 -11.65 24.56 3.71
CA TRP A 64 -11.75 24.55 2.25
C TRP A 64 -12.90 23.69 1.73
N TYR A 65 -13.11 22.51 2.31
CA TYR A 65 -14.27 21.68 1.99
C TYR A 65 -15.58 22.41 2.23
N SER A 66 -15.66 23.19 3.32
CA SER A 66 -16.85 24.00 3.62
C SER A 66 -17.06 25.11 2.59
N GLU A 67 -15.99 25.78 2.17
CA GLU A 67 -16.05 26.86 1.17
C GLU A 67 -16.45 26.31 -0.21
N PHE A 68 -15.85 25.22 -0.66
CA PHE A 68 -16.22 24.60 -1.94
C PHE A 68 -17.61 23.95 -1.92
N ALA A 69 -18.07 23.43 -0.78
CA ALA A 69 -19.46 23.02 -0.61
C ALA A 69 -20.45 24.20 -0.68
N ARG A 70 -20.01 25.42 -0.32
CA ARG A 70 -20.77 26.66 -0.52
C ARG A 70 -20.77 27.11 -1.98
N LEU A 71 -19.65 26.94 -2.69
CA LEU A 71 -19.50 27.37 -4.09
C LEU A 71 -20.18 26.42 -5.09
N ALA A 72 -20.09 25.10 -4.89
CA ALA A 72 -20.61 24.12 -5.86
C ALA A 72 -22.11 24.29 -6.19
N PRO A 73 -23.02 24.63 -5.25
CA PRO A 73 -24.41 24.95 -5.56
C PRO A 73 -24.61 26.21 -6.41
N LEU A 74 -23.70 27.19 -6.32
CA LEU A 74 -23.75 28.43 -7.11
C LEU A 74 -23.30 28.23 -8.56
N MET A 75 -22.52 27.18 -8.82
CA MET A 75 -22.12 26.80 -10.16
C MET A 75 -23.26 26.08 -10.90
N GLU A 76 -23.37 26.29 -12.22
CA GLU A 76 -24.48 25.85 -13.05
C GLU A 76 -23.95 24.80 -14.03
N LYS A 77 -24.68 23.69 -14.10
CA LYS A 77 -24.36 22.57 -14.98
C LYS A 77 -24.52 22.98 -16.45
N ASP A 78 -23.63 22.48 -17.30
CA ASP A 78 -23.52 22.79 -18.73
C ASP A 78 -23.12 24.25 -19.05
N VAL A 79 -22.83 25.06 -18.02
CA VAL A 79 -22.27 26.43 -18.14
C VAL A 79 -20.90 26.49 -17.50
N HIS A 80 -20.83 26.20 -16.19
CA HIS A 80 -19.60 26.24 -15.41
C HIS A 80 -18.87 24.88 -15.42
N TYR A 81 -19.59 23.77 -15.56
CA TYR A 81 -19.01 22.43 -15.62
C TYR A 81 -19.92 21.45 -16.39
N GLU A 82 -19.33 20.36 -16.91
CA GLU A 82 -20.02 19.22 -17.51
C GLU A 82 -19.89 17.94 -16.66
N VAL A 83 -20.82 17.01 -16.84
CA VAL A 83 -20.86 15.74 -16.10
C VAL A 83 -20.99 14.56 -17.07
N ASP A 84 -19.99 13.67 -17.08
CA ASP A 84 -20.06 12.38 -17.78
C ASP A 84 -20.54 11.30 -16.81
N ILE A 85 -21.84 10.99 -16.88
CA ILE A 85 -22.49 9.98 -16.03
C ILE A 85 -21.94 8.57 -16.27
N ARG A 86 -21.52 8.25 -17.51
CA ARG A 86 -21.01 6.91 -17.85
C ARG A 86 -19.63 6.66 -17.27
N LYS A 87 -18.76 7.67 -17.35
CA LYS A 87 -17.40 7.59 -16.78
C LYS A 87 -17.35 7.99 -15.30
N ARG A 88 -18.45 8.53 -14.75
CA ARG A 88 -18.53 9.12 -13.41
C ARG A 88 -17.44 10.18 -13.19
N THR A 89 -17.23 11.01 -14.20
CA THR A 89 -16.25 12.12 -14.19
C THR A 89 -16.94 13.45 -14.44
N ILE A 90 -16.29 14.53 -14.04
CA ILE A 90 -16.73 15.89 -14.34
C ILE A 90 -15.61 16.64 -15.08
N GLY A 91 -15.97 17.64 -15.86
CA GLY A 91 -15.04 18.59 -16.46
C GLY A 91 -15.45 20.00 -16.07
N VAL A 92 -14.53 20.81 -15.54
CA VAL A 92 -14.80 22.22 -15.25
C VAL A 92 -14.49 23.03 -16.50
N HIS A 93 -15.42 23.87 -16.93
CA HIS A 93 -15.23 24.76 -18.08
C HIS A 93 -14.46 26.03 -17.68
N GLU A 94 -13.93 26.76 -18.66
CA GLU A 94 -13.20 28.02 -18.45
C GLU A 94 -14.03 29.04 -17.63
N ALA A 95 -15.32 29.19 -17.96
CA ALA A 95 -16.24 30.04 -17.20
C ALA A 95 -16.41 29.59 -15.73
N GLY A 96 -16.27 28.29 -15.45
CA GLY A 96 -16.31 27.76 -14.08
C GLY A 96 -15.02 28.02 -13.31
N VAL A 97 -13.88 28.01 -14.00
CA VAL A 97 -12.58 28.37 -13.40
C VAL A 97 -12.56 29.85 -13.03
N GLU A 98 -12.92 30.73 -13.97
CA GLU A 98 -13.01 32.18 -13.74
C GLU A 98 -13.98 32.52 -12.61
N PHE A 99 -15.12 31.81 -12.50
CA PHE A 99 -16.06 31.99 -11.41
C PHE A 99 -15.42 31.70 -10.04
N VAL A 100 -14.64 30.63 -9.93
CA VAL A 100 -13.98 30.22 -8.68
C VAL A 100 -12.84 31.17 -8.34
N GLU A 101 -12.02 31.56 -9.32
CA GLU A 101 -10.93 32.53 -9.15
C GLU A 101 -11.45 33.86 -8.58
N ASN A 102 -12.54 34.38 -9.15
CA ASN A 102 -13.19 35.59 -8.67
C ASN A 102 -13.79 35.45 -7.26
N GLN A 103 -14.33 34.28 -6.90
CA GLN A 103 -14.89 34.05 -5.57
C GLN A 103 -13.82 33.92 -4.48
N LEU A 104 -12.67 33.35 -4.84
CA LEU A 104 -11.55 33.14 -3.91
C LEU A 104 -10.56 34.33 -3.88
N GLY A 105 -10.63 35.22 -4.87
CA GLY A 105 -9.71 36.35 -5.00
C GLY A 105 -8.30 35.91 -5.40
N ILE A 106 -8.19 34.86 -6.20
CA ILE A 106 -6.92 34.31 -6.70
C ILE A 106 -6.81 34.55 -8.20
N ASP A 107 -5.59 34.77 -8.68
CA ASP A 107 -5.34 35.08 -10.10
C ASP A 107 -5.37 33.84 -10.98
N ASN A 108 -4.94 32.68 -10.48
CA ASN A 108 -4.92 31.43 -11.23
C ASN A 108 -5.14 30.21 -10.32
N LEU A 109 -6.19 29.45 -10.59
CA LEU A 109 -6.51 28.22 -9.86
C LEU A 109 -5.49 27.09 -10.10
N TYR A 110 -4.76 27.12 -11.22
CA TYR A 110 -3.78 26.10 -11.62
C TYR A 110 -2.33 26.45 -11.30
N GLU A 111 -2.10 27.48 -10.49
CA GLU A 111 -0.77 27.75 -9.93
C GLU A 111 -0.35 26.62 -8.96
N ALA A 112 0.94 26.30 -8.88
CA ALA A 112 1.45 25.21 -8.05
C ALA A 112 1.03 25.33 -6.57
N ALA A 113 0.97 26.55 -6.04
CA ALA A 113 0.51 26.84 -4.68
C ALA A 113 -1.00 26.60 -4.46
N ASN A 114 -1.79 26.61 -5.53
CA ASN A 114 -3.26 26.46 -5.52
C ASN A 114 -3.70 25.04 -5.94
N SER A 115 -2.77 24.13 -6.22
CA SER A 115 -3.04 22.77 -6.70
C SER A 115 -4.12 22.01 -5.89
N PRO A 116 -4.18 22.09 -4.54
CA PRO A 116 -5.24 21.43 -3.77
C PRO A 116 -6.65 21.95 -4.05
N LEU A 117 -6.79 23.23 -4.41
CA LEU A 117 -8.07 23.89 -4.63
C LEU A 117 -8.82 23.28 -5.82
N VAL A 118 -8.09 22.85 -6.85
CA VAL A 118 -8.66 22.14 -8.00
C VAL A 118 -9.35 20.86 -7.57
N SER A 119 -8.73 20.09 -6.67
CA SER A 119 -9.31 18.83 -6.19
C SER A 119 -10.51 19.07 -5.28
N TYR A 120 -10.45 20.06 -4.37
CA TYR A 120 -11.61 20.42 -3.55
C TYR A 120 -12.81 20.86 -4.41
N LEU A 121 -12.58 21.68 -5.44
CA LEU A 121 -13.60 22.07 -6.40
C LEU A 121 -14.19 20.85 -7.11
N ASN A 122 -13.32 19.97 -7.62
CA ASN A 122 -13.73 18.80 -8.37
C ASN A 122 -14.57 17.86 -7.50
N ASN A 123 -14.10 17.59 -6.29
CA ASN A 123 -14.79 16.74 -5.32
C ASN A 123 -16.12 17.35 -4.86
N ALA A 124 -16.20 18.66 -4.69
CA ALA A 124 -17.46 19.32 -4.34
C ALA A 124 -18.51 19.20 -5.47
N ILE A 125 -18.11 19.38 -6.73
CA ILE A 125 -19.03 19.21 -7.88
C ILE A 125 -19.39 17.73 -8.07
N LYS A 126 -18.42 16.80 -7.96
CA LYS A 126 -18.72 15.35 -7.95
C LYS A 126 -19.71 15.01 -6.83
N ALA A 127 -19.51 15.54 -5.62
CA ALA A 127 -20.39 15.29 -4.48
C ALA A 127 -21.80 15.78 -4.79
N LYS A 128 -21.93 16.96 -5.40
CA LYS A 128 -23.21 17.54 -5.82
C LYS A 128 -23.93 16.65 -6.84
N GLU A 129 -23.26 16.25 -7.92
CA GLU A 129 -23.90 15.66 -9.11
C GLU A 129 -23.92 14.13 -9.15
N LEU A 130 -22.85 13.48 -8.69
CA LEU A 130 -22.63 12.03 -8.86
C LEU A 130 -22.99 11.20 -7.62
N PHE A 131 -23.17 11.84 -6.47
CA PHE A 131 -23.47 11.17 -5.20
C PHE A 131 -24.79 11.68 -4.61
N GLN A 132 -25.79 10.80 -4.63
CA GLN A 132 -27.15 11.05 -4.20
C GLN A 132 -27.38 10.53 -2.78
N ARG A 133 -27.88 11.42 -1.92
CA ARG A 133 -28.39 11.06 -0.60
C ARG A 133 -29.57 10.10 -0.73
N ASP A 134 -29.66 9.18 0.20
CA ASP A 134 -30.67 8.10 0.29
C ASP A 134 -30.59 7.05 -0.84
N LYS A 135 -29.57 7.12 -1.68
CA LYS A 135 -29.27 6.13 -2.72
C LYS A 135 -27.85 5.56 -2.57
N ASP A 136 -26.85 6.44 -2.62
CA ASP A 136 -25.44 6.05 -2.55
C ASP A 136 -24.92 6.07 -1.10
N TYR A 137 -25.49 6.95 -0.28
CA TYR A 137 -25.19 7.08 1.14
C TYR A 137 -26.39 7.65 1.91
N ILE A 138 -26.38 7.49 3.23
CA ILE A 138 -27.31 8.13 4.16
C ILE A 138 -26.54 8.93 5.21
N VAL A 139 -27.17 9.96 5.77
CA VAL A 139 -26.65 10.70 6.92
C VAL A 139 -27.35 10.22 8.17
N ARG A 140 -26.59 9.68 9.14
CA ARG A 140 -27.13 9.14 10.39
C ARG A 140 -26.24 9.54 11.56
N ASP A 141 -26.85 10.02 12.65
CA ASP A 141 -26.15 10.41 13.88
C ASP A 141 -25.01 11.43 13.65
N GLY A 142 -25.15 12.30 12.64
CA GLY A 142 -24.09 13.25 12.25
C GLY A 142 -22.91 12.61 11.52
N GLU A 143 -23.11 11.46 10.86
CA GLU A 143 -22.07 10.81 10.04
C GLU A 143 -22.64 10.38 8.68
N VAL A 144 -21.81 10.47 7.63
CA VAL A 144 -22.11 9.94 6.30
C VAL A 144 -21.80 8.44 6.28
N VAL A 145 -22.80 7.61 5.97
CA VAL A 145 -22.66 6.15 5.90
C VAL A 145 -23.06 5.65 4.51
N ILE A 146 -22.15 4.92 3.88
CA ILE A 146 -22.33 4.41 2.51
C ILE A 146 -23.41 3.32 2.48
N VAL A 147 -24.22 3.33 1.43
CA VAL A 147 -25.24 2.30 1.16
C VAL A 147 -24.83 1.51 -0.08
N ASP A 148 -24.97 0.20 0.00
CA ASP A 148 -24.80 -0.69 -1.16
C ASP A 148 -25.98 -0.50 -2.13
N GLU A 149 -25.69 -0.07 -3.36
CA GLU A 149 -26.69 0.19 -4.42
C GLU A 149 -27.57 -1.03 -4.74
N PHE A 150 -27.06 -2.26 -4.59
CA PHE A 150 -27.79 -3.48 -4.96
C PHE A 150 -28.60 -4.05 -3.79
N THR A 151 -28.06 -3.98 -2.58
CA THR A 151 -28.69 -4.63 -1.41
C THR A 151 -29.40 -3.66 -0.47
N GLY A 152 -29.19 -2.34 -0.63
CA GLY A 152 -29.68 -1.31 0.28
C GLY A 152 -29.11 -1.41 1.69
N ARG A 153 -28.05 -2.21 1.90
CA ARG A 153 -27.42 -2.40 3.20
C ARG A 153 -26.47 -1.26 3.51
N VAL A 154 -26.51 -0.82 4.76
CA VAL A 154 -25.61 0.20 5.30
C VAL A 154 -24.24 -0.42 5.56
N LEU A 155 -23.21 0.10 4.89
CA LEU A 155 -21.82 -0.36 4.99
C LEU A 155 -21.06 0.45 6.06
N VAL A 156 -21.23 0.05 7.32
CA VAL A 156 -20.61 0.72 8.47
C VAL A 156 -19.08 0.60 8.42
N GLY A 157 -18.39 1.74 8.59
CA GLY A 157 -16.92 1.82 8.64
C GLY A 157 -16.25 2.04 7.29
N ARG A 158 -16.99 2.01 6.17
CA ARG A 158 -16.46 2.39 4.85
C ARG A 158 -16.57 3.89 4.62
N ARG A 159 -15.55 4.44 3.95
CA ARG A 159 -15.47 5.85 3.53
C ARG A 159 -15.15 5.93 2.05
N TYR A 160 -15.48 7.05 1.42
CA TYR A 160 -15.00 7.36 0.08
C TYR A 160 -13.56 7.89 0.20
N ASN A 161 -12.73 7.64 -0.81
CA ASN A 161 -11.32 8.03 -0.82
C ASN A 161 -11.14 9.45 -1.40
N GLU A 162 -9.92 9.98 -1.40
CA GLU A 162 -9.52 11.17 -2.19
C GLU A 162 -10.32 12.44 -1.83
N GLY A 163 -10.48 12.74 -0.54
CA GLY A 163 -11.29 13.88 -0.06
C GLY A 163 -12.79 13.82 -0.37
N MET A 164 -13.27 12.77 -1.07
CA MET A 164 -14.65 12.66 -1.55
C MET A 164 -15.64 12.49 -0.38
N HIS A 165 -15.23 11.78 0.67
CA HIS A 165 -16.06 11.59 1.85
C HIS A 165 -16.24 12.90 2.61
N GLN A 166 -15.16 13.68 2.73
CA GLN A 166 -15.14 15.01 3.33
C GLN A 166 -15.96 16.00 2.51
N ALA A 167 -15.88 15.93 1.17
CA ALA A 167 -16.72 16.74 0.29
C ALA A 167 -18.22 16.42 0.45
N ILE A 168 -18.59 15.15 0.66
CA ILE A 168 -19.97 14.76 0.98
C ILE A 168 -20.37 15.20 2.39
N GLU A 169 -19.49 15.04 3.38
CA GLU A 169 -19.69 15.54 4.74
C GLU A 169 -19.97 17.06 4.70
N ALA A 170 -19.18 17.83 3.95
CA ALA A 170 -19.35 19.27 3.77
C ALA A 170 -20.64 19.63 3.00
N LYS A 171 -20.96 18.90 1.91
CA LYS A 171 -22.20 19.05 1.13
C LYS A 171 -23.44 18.90 2.03
N GLU A 172 -23.40 17.94 2.94
CA GLU A 172 -24.53 17.61 3.82
C GLU A 172 -24.50 18.36 5.16
N HIS A 173 -23.59 19.32 5.32
CA HIS A 173 -23.38 20.12 6.53
C HIS A 173 -23.12 19.27 7.78
N VAL A 174 -22.37 18.18 7.61
CA VAL A 174 -21.91 17.27 8.65
C VAL A 174 -20.53 17.71 9.16
N GLU A 175 -20.19 17.37 10.40
CA GLU A 175 -18.85 17.61 10.94
C GLU A 175 -17.80 16.88 10.08
N ILE A 176 -16.91 17.66 9.47
CA ILE A 176 -15.90 17.18 8.56
C ILE A 176 -14.77 16.56 9.39
N LYS A 177 -14.56 15.27 9.22
CA LYS A 177 -13.45 14.58 9.89
C LYS A 177 -12.17 14.76 9.10
N ALA A 178 -11.05 14.85 9.80
CA ALA A 178 -9.72 14.95 9.20
C ALA A 178 -9.52 13.91 8.09
N GLU A 179 -8.95 14.34 6.98
CA GLU A 179 -8.55 13.47 5.88
C GLU A 179 -7.42 12.54 6.31
N ASN A 180 -7.29 11.40 5.64
CA ASN A 180 -6.08 10.60 5.77
C ASN A 180 -5.14 10.99 4.63
N GLN A 181 -3.93 11.43 4.95
CA GLN A 181 -2.89 11.70 3.97
C GLN A 181 -1.89 10.55 3.88
N THR A 182 -1.23 10.40 2.73
CA THR A 182 -0.12 9.48 2.55
C THR A 182 1.09 9.93 3.37
N LEU A 183 1.57 9.09 4.28
CA LEU A 183 2.78 9.30 5.07
C LEU A 183 4.00 8.67 4.40
N ALA A 184 3.81 7.49 3.82
CA ALA A 184 4.85 6.76 3.10
C ALA A 184 4.20 5.85 2.06
N THR A 185 4.86 5.68 0.92
CA THR A 185 4.36 4.82 -0.17
C THR A 185 5.53 4.18 -0.90
N ILE A 186 5.35 2.97 -1.42
CA ILE A 186 6.27 2.33 -2.36
C ILE A 186 5.54 1.30 -3.21
N THR A 187 5.86 1.21 -4.51
CA THR A 187 5.38 0.10 -5.34
C THR A 187 6.17 -1.17 -5.07
N LEU A 188 5.55 -2.35 -5.19
CA LEU A 188 6.28 -3.63 -5.09
C LEU A 188 7.44 -3.70 -6.07
N GLN A 189 7.25 -3.14 -7.28
CA GLN A 189 8.28 -3.00 -8.29
C GLN A 189 9.52 -2.30 -7.74
N ASN A 190 9.37 -1.06 -7.25
CA ASN A 190 10.50 -0.30 -6.75
C ASN A 190 11.07 -0.87 -5.46
N TYR A 191 10.25 -1.48 -4.61
CA TYR A 191 10.72 -2.17 -3.40
C TYR A 191 11.67 -3.34 -3.73
N PHE A 192 11.26 -4.27 -4.59
CA PHE A 192 12.11 -5.43 -4.93
C PHE A 192 13.34 -5.03 -5.77
N ARG A 193 13.30 -3.90 -6.48
CA ARG A 193 14.47 -3.31 -7.17
C ARG A 193 15.55 -2.79 -6.22
N LEU A 194 15.26 -2.62 -4.92
CA LEU A 194 16.25 -2.19 -3.94
C LEU A 194 17.23 -3.30 -3.54
N TYR A 195 16.89 -4.57 -3.76
CA TYR A 195 17.75 -5.68 -3.39
C TYR A 195 18.96 -5.81 -4.32
N ASP A 196 20.14 -6.04 -3.74
CA ASP A 196 21.38 -6.24 -4.53
C ASP A 196 21.25 -7.43 -5.50
N LYS A 197 20.53 -8.47 -5.06
CA LYS A 197 20.21 -9.63 -5.86
C LYS A 197 18.72 -9.96 -5.72
N LEU A 198 18.10 -10.32 -6.83
CA LEU A 198 16.71 -10.78 -6.88
C LEU A 198 16.64 -12.09 -7.65
N SER A 199 15.88 -13.05 -7.14
CA SER A 199 15.47 -14.24 -7.88
C SER A 199 14.04 -14.61 -7.50
N GLY A 200 13.44 -15.54 -8.24
CA GLY A 200 12.13 -16.05 -7.90
C GLY A 200 11.84 -17.39 -8.52
N MET A 201 10.79 -18.03 -8.04
CA MET A 201 10.32 -19.32 -8.52
C MET A 201 8.81 -19.29 -8.74
N THR A 202 8.34 -20.00 -9.75
CA THR A 202 6.91 -20.20 -10.05
C THR A 202 6.78 -21.27 -11.14
N GLY A 203 5.59 -21.87 -11.26
CA GLY A 203 5.27 -22.76 -12.36
C GLY A 203 4.96 -22.07 -13.68
N THR A 204 4.75 -20.74 -13.70
CA THR A 204 4.12 -20.06 -14.84
C THR A 204 4.72 -18.71 -15.26
N ALA A 205 6.03 -18.51 -15.10
CA ALA A 205 6.70 -17.24 -15.43
C ALA A 205 6.94 -16.95 -16.92
N GLU A 206 6.93 -17.95 -17.80
CA GLU A 206 7.39 -17.78 -19.20
C GLU A 206 6.63 -16.69 -19.97
N THR A 207 5.32 -16.58 -19.75
CA THR A 207 4.49 -15.59 -20.46
C THR A 207 4.86 -14.15 -20.10
N GLU A 208 5.36 -13.95 -18.89
CA GLU A 208 5.72 -12.64 -18.33
C GLU A 208 7.22 -12.36 -18.41
N ALA A 209 7.99 -13.18 -19.15
CA ALA A 209 9.45 -13.07 -19.21
C ALA A 209 9.92 -11.69 -19.69
N ALA A 210 9.19 -11.07 -20.63
CA ALA A 210 9.49 -9.72 -21.12
C ALA A 210 9.30 -8.67 -20.01
N GLU A 211 8.18 -8.71 -19.29
CA GLU A 211 7.88 -7.77 -18.19
C GLU A 211 8.87 -7.95 -17.02
N LEU A 212 9.16 -9.20 -16.63
CA LEU A 212 10.13 -9.53 -15.58
C LEU A 212 11.54 -9.01 -15.94
N HIS A 213 11.93 -9.10 -17.21
CA HIS A 213 13.21 -8.59 -17.66
C HIS A 213 13.24 -7.06 -17.76
N GLU A 214 12.18 -6.44 -18.29
CA GLU A 214 12.08 -4.99 -18.45
C GLU A 214 12.16 -4.28 -17.09
N ILE A 215 11.36 -4.73 -16.12
CA ILE A 215 11.21 -4.07 -14.81
C ILE A 215 12.32 -4.49 -13.84
N TYR A 216 12.58 -5.81 -13.71
CA TYR A 216 13.43 -6.36 -12.65
C TYR A 216 14.77 -6.90 -13.13
N LYS A 217 15.02 -6.88 -14.45
CA LYS A 217 16.21 -7.51 -15.05
C LYS A 217 16.31 -9.02 -14.75
N LEU A 218 15.18 -9.67 -14.51
CA LEU A 218 15.10 -11.11 -14.27
C LEU A 218 14.99 -11.87 -15.59
N GLY A 219 15.83 -12.88 -15.76
CA GLY A 219 15.68 -13.87 -16.84
C GLY A 219 14.77 -15.02 -16.39
N VAL A 220 13.95 -15.54 -17.29
CA VAL A 220 13.13 -16.73 -17.02
C VAL A 220 13.80 -17.95 -17.63
N VAL A 221 13.99 -18.99 -16.81
CA VAL A 221 14.59 -20.26 -17.23
C VAL A 221 13.59 -21.37 -16.96
N GLN A 222 13.15 -22.08 -18.00
CA GLN A 222 12.31 -23.26 -17.85
C GLN A 222 13.15 -24.44 -17.38
N ILE A 223 12.94 -24.83 -16.13
CA ILE A 223 13.55 -26.05 -15.58
C ILE A 223 12.75 -27.26 -16.08
N PRO A 224 13.41 -28.27 -16.67
CA PRO A 224 12.72 -29.48 -17.10
C PRO A 224 12.07 -30.19 -15.91
N THR A 225 10.89 -30.77 -16.14
CA THR A 225 10.17 -31.51 -15.09
C THR A 225 10.93 -32.79 -14.71
N ASN A 226 10.87 -33.16 -13.44
CA ASN A 226 11.51 -34.38 -12.92
C ASN A 226 10.97 -35.66 -13.62
N ARG A 227 9.68 -35.69 -13.93
CA ARG A 227 9.03 -36.74 -14.73
C ARG A 227 8.29 -36.15 -15.91
N THR A 228 8.05 -36.96 -16.93
CA THR A 228 7.26 -36.57 -18.09
C THR A 228 5.83 -36.20 -17.69
N MET A 229 5.36 -35.03 -18.10
CA MET A 229 3.99 -34.58 -17.88
C MET A 229 3.04 -35.32 -18.82
N ILE A 230 2.04 -36.01 -18.27
CA ILE A 230 1.06 -36.83 -19.00
C ILE A 230 -0.40 -36.39 -18.78
N ARG A 231 -0.61 -35.22 -18.16
CA ARG A 231 -1.94 -34.67 -17.91
C ARG A 231 -2.68 -34.43 -19.22
N GLN A 232 -3.96 -34.78 -19.26
CA GLN A 232 -4.83 -34.53 -20.40
C GLN A 232 -5.53 -33.19 -20.22
N ASP A 233 -5.08 -32.17 -20.94
CA ASP A 233 -5.74 -30.87 -20.99
C ASP A 233 -6.82 -30.85 -22.08
N GLN A 234 -8.07 -31.00 -21.65
CA GLN A 234 -9.24 -31.03 -22.53
C GLN A 234 -9.57 -29.63 -23.05
N SER A 235 -10.20 -29.60 -24.23
CA SER A 235 -10.82 -28.40 -24.79
C SER A 235 -11.92 -27.86 -23.90
N ASP A 236 -12.15 -26.55 -23.97
CA ASP A 236 -13.19 -25.88 -23.18
C ASP A 236 -14.59 -26.24 -23.72
N LEU A 237 -15.54 -26.43 -22.80
CA LEU A 237 -16.96 -26.56 -23.12
C LEU A 237 -17.65 -25.23 -22.88
N ILE A 238 -18.20 -24.64 -23.95
CA ILE A 238 -18.78 -23.30 -23.90
C ILE A 238 -20.30 -23.41 -24.02
N TYR A 239 -21.03 -22.87 -23.06
CA TYR A 239 -22.48 -22.88 -23.01
C TYR A 239 -23.04 -21.49 -23.28
N LYS A 240 -24.30 -21.44 -23.72
CA LYS A 240 -24.95 -20.17 -23.98
C LYS A 240 -25.30 -19.42 -22.69
N THR A 241 -25.82 -20.13 -21.69
CA THR A 241 -26.25 -19.56 -20.40
C THR A 241 -25.42 -20.11 -19.24
N GLU A 242 -25.33 -19.35 -18.14
CA GLU A 242 -24.67 -19.81 -16.92
C GLU A 242 -25.41 -21.00 -16.29
N GLU A 243 -26.73 -21.04 -16.39
CA GLU A 243 -27.54 -22.12 -15.83
C GLU A 243 -27.20 -23.46 -16.48
N ALA A 244 -27.17 -23.52 -17.82
CA ALA A 244 -26.78 -24.71 -18.56
C ALA A 244 -25.34 -25.14 -18.23
N LYS A 245 -24.40 -24.17 -18.16
CA LYS A 245 -23.01 -24.41 -17.75
C LYS A 245 -22.95 -25.12 -16.40
N TYR A 246 -23.61 -24.58 -15.37
CA TYR A 246 -23.52 -25.15 -14.02
C TYR A 246 -24.23 -26.50 -13.88
N ILE A 247 -25.31 -26.73 -14.63
CA ILE A 247 -25.94 -28.07 -14.69
C ILE A 247 -24.93 -29.08 -15.24
N ALA A 248 -24.27 -28.76 -16.36
CA ALA A 248 -23.27 -29.64 -16.97
C ALA A 248 -22.04 -29.86 -16.06
N VAL A 249 -21.58 -28.82 -15.34
CA VAL A 249 -20.53 -28.95 -14.33
C VAL A 249 -20.94 -29.94 -13.24
N VAL A 250 -22.16 -29.82 -12.72
CA VAL A 250 -22.63 -30.70 -11.63
C VAL A 250 -22.83 -32.13 -12.13
N ASP A 251 -23.28 -32.32 -13.38
CA ASP A 251 -23.40 -33.64 -14.02
C ASP A 251 -22.03 -34.33 -14.16
N ASP A 252 -21.01 -33.62 -14.66
CA ASP A 252 -19.64 -34.15 -14.80
C ASP A 252 -19.05 -34.50 -13.42
N VAL A 253 -19.16 -33.60 -12.44
CA VAL A 253 -18.68 -33.88 -11.07
C VAL A 253 -19.37 -35.09 -10.46
N GLN A 254 -20.67 -35.28 -10.70
CA GLN A 254 -21.40 -36.45 -10.21
C GLN A 254 -20.85 -37.74 -10.83
N GLU A 255 -20.67 -37.80 -12.15
CA GLU A 255 -20.13 -38.98 -12.83
C GLU A 255 -18.73 -39.35 -12.30
N ARG A 256 -17.88 -38.33 -12.08
CA ARG A 256 -16.52 -38.50 -11.55
C ARG A 256 -16.52 -38.96 -10.10
N TYR A 257 -17.39 -38.37 -9.28
CA TYR A 257 -17.58 -38.75 -7.88
C TYR A 257 -18.07 -40.21 -7.75
N GLU A 258 -19.01 -40.64 -8.60
CA GLU A 258 -19.51 -42.02 -8.64
C GLU A 258 -18.40 -43.03 -9.00
N LYS A 259 -17.52 -42.66 -9.95
CA LYS A 259 -16.30 -43.43 -10.30
C LYS A 259 -15.22 -43.40 -9.23
N GLY A 260 -15.28 -42.45 -8.30
CA GLY A 260 -14.32 -42.29 -7.21
C GLY A 260 -13.17 -41.32 -7.48
N GLN A 261 -13.15 -40.65 -8.63
CA GLN A 261 -12.09 -39.74 -9.03
C GLN A 261 -12.15 -38.43 -8.20
N PRO A 262 -11.02 -37.96 -7.62
CA PRO A 262 -10.99 -36.68 -6.92
C PRO A 262 -11.15 -35.51 -7.88
N VAL A 263 -11.88 -34.49 -7.45
CA VAL A 263 -12.19 -33.30 -8.26
C VAL A 263 -11.86 -32.01 -7.51
N LEU A 264 -11.09 -31.13 -8.16
CA LEU A 264 -10.88 -29.75 -7.75
C LEU A 264 -11.65 -28.82 -8.70
N ILE A 265 -12.57 -28.02 -8.17
CA ILE A 265 -13.34 -27.03 -8.93
C ILE A 265 -12.84 -25.62 -8.61
N GLY A 266 -12.31 -24.91 -9.60
CA GLY A 266 -11.91 -23.51 -9.50
C GLY A 266 -13.03 -22.57 -9.93
N THR A 267 -13.34 -21.59 -9.09
CA THR A 267 -14.39 -20.56 -9.29
C THR A 267 -13.77 -19.17 -9.13
N THR A 268 -14.36 -18.13 -9.70
CA THR A 268 -13.81 -16.75 -9.68
C THR A 268 -14.31 -15.90 -8.50
N SER A 269 -15.37 -16.33 -7.81
CA SER A 269 -15.93 -15.57 -6.67
C SER A 269 -16.64 -16.46 -5.67
N VAL A 270 -16.68 -15.99 -4.41
CA VAL A 270 -17.31 -16.68 -3.27
C VAL A 270 -18.78 -17.00 -3.54
N GLU A 271 -19.50 -16.08 -4.18
CA GLU A 271 -20.92 -16.27 -4.51
C GLU A 271 -21.14 -17.49 -5.41
N ARG A 272 -20.27 -17.68 -6.42
CA ARG A 272 -20.36 -18.83 -7.34
C ARG A 272 -19.99 -20.13 -6.65
N SER A 273 -19.04 -20.12 -5.73
CA SER A 273 -18.68 -21.30 -4.94
C SER A 273 -19.82 -21.71 -4.01
N GLU A 274 -20.48 -20.75 -3.36
CA GLU A 274 -21.68 -21.02 -2.56
C GLU A 274 -22.84 -21.53 -3.41
N TYR A 275 -23.02 -20.98 -4.61
CA TYR A 275 -24.03 -21.47 -5.56
C TYR A 275 -23.78 -22.93 -5.93
N LEU A 276 -22.55 -23.28 -6.32
CA LEU A 276 -22.16 -24.67 -6.65
C LEU A 276 -22.31 -25.61 -5.45
N SER A 277 -21.91 -25.15 -4.25
CA SER A 277 -22.07 -25.89 -3.01
C SER A 277 -23.54 -26.28 -2.75
N LYS A 278 -24.48 -25.34 -2.99
CA LYS A 278 -25.91 -25.63 -2.90
C LYS A 278 -26.35 -26.68 -3.91
N GLN A 279 -25.82 -26.67 -5.13
CA GLN A 279 -26.17 -27.68 -6.15
C GLN A 279 -25.60 -29.07 -5.80
N PHE A 280 -24.36 -29.15 -5.33
CA PHE A 280 -23.76 -30.41 -4.85
C PHE A 280 -24.52 -30.97 -3.65
N THR A 281 -24.96 -30.12 -2.72
CA THR A 281 -25.80 -30.52 -1.59
C THR A 281 -27.12 -31.14 -2.04
N LYS A 282 -27.79 -30.53 -3.03
CA LYS A 282 -29.03 -31.10 -3.62
C LYS A 282 -28.82 -32.48 -4.22
N ARG A 283 -27.65 -32.72 -4.83
CA ARG A 283 -27.26 -34.02 -5.41
C ARG A 283 -26.60 -34.98 -4.42
N ARG A 284 -26.48 -34.59 -3.14
CA ARG A 284 -25.88 -35.39 -2.06
C ARG A 284 -24.41 -35.75 -2.31
N ILE A 285 -23.66 -34.83 -2.95
CA ILE A 285 -22.21 -34.97 -3.14
C ILE A 285 -21.52 -34.27 -1.98
N PRO A 286 -20.81 -34.99 -1.10
CA PRO A 286 -19.97 -34.39 -0.05
C PRO A 286 -18.85 -33.57 -0.69
N HIS A 287 -18.69 -32.33 -0.25
CA HIS A 287 -17.70 -31.42 -0.80
C HIS A 287 -17.24 -30.42 0.25
N ASN A 288 -16.07 -29.82 0.03
CA ASN A 288 -15.55 -28.71 0.81
C ASN A 288 -15.49 -27.43 -0.04
N VAL A 289 -15.63 -26.26 0.60
CA VAL A 289 -15.54 -24.96 -0.06
C VAL A 289 -14.45 -24.14 0.62
N LEU A 290 -13.53 -23.59 -0.17
CA LEU A 290 -12.40 -22.78 0.25
C LEU A 290 -12.61 -21.37 -0.27
N ASN A 291 -12.61 -20.40 0.63
CA ASN A 291 -13.00 -19.02 0.34
C ASN A 291 -11.86 -18.00 0.57
N ALA A 292 -10.60 -18.45 0.66
CA ALA A 292 -9.42 -17.64 0.95
C ALA A 292 -9.54 -16.80 2.25
N LYS A 293 -10.21 -17.33 3.28
CA LYS A 293 -10.40 -16.64 4.57
C LYS A 293 -9.59 -17.23 5.71
N TYR A 294 -9.32 -18.55 5.67
CA TYR A 294 -8.70 -19.26 6.78
C TYR A 294 -7.59 -20.17 6.27
N HIS A 295 -6.41 -19.61 5.98
CA HIS A 295 -5.31 -20.33 5.31
C HIS A 295 -4.95 -21.68 5.95
N GLU A 296 -4.87 -21.77 7.28
CA GLU A 296 -4.50 -23.02 7.98
C GLU A 296 -5.54 -24.13 7.80
N GLN A 297 -6.84 -23.78 7.93
CA GLN A 297 -7.93 -24.73 7.72
C GLN A 297 -8.02 -25.14 6.24
N GLU A 298 -7.81 -24.19 5.33
CA GLU A 298 -7.85 -24.44 3.89
C GLU A 298 -6.71 -25.35 3.44
N ALA A 299 -5.50 -25.18 3.97
CA ALA A 299 -4.36 -26.05 3.71
C ALA A 299 -4.66 -27.50 4.13
N SER A 300 -5.28 -27.70 5.30
CA SER A 300 -5.68 -29.05 5.77
C SER A 300 -6.68 -29.74 4.84
N ILE A 301 -7.61 -28.99 4.26
CA ILE A 301 -8.60 -29.51 3.30
C ILE A 301 -7.92 -29.85 1.97
N ILE A 302 -7.03 -28.99 1.48
CA ILE A 302 -6.30 -29.19 0.22
C ILE A 302 -5.37 -30.39 0.31
N ALA A 303 -4.70 -30.57 1.44
CA ALA A 303 -3.86 -31.73 1.72
C ALA A 303 -4.62 -33.07 1.56
N GLU A 304 -5.93 -33.09 1.79
CA GLU A 304 -6.78 -34.28 1.60
C GLU A 304 -7.54 -34.29 0.26
N ALA A 305 -7.43 -33.25 -0.57
CA ALA A 305 -8.20 -33.13 -1.81
C ALA A 305 -7.84 -34.16 -2.90
N GLY A 306 -6.69 -34.82 -2.78
CA GLY A 306 -6.23 -35.87 -3.69
C GLY A 306 -6.73 -37.29 -3.36
N ARG A 307 -7.61 -37.43 -2.37
CA ARG A 307 -8.14 -38.71 -1.89
C ARG A 307 -9.34 -39.19 -2.71
N LEU A 308 -9.66 -40.49 -2.64
CA LEU A 308 -10.81 -41.03 -3.38
C LEU A 308 -12.11 -40.32 -2.97
N LYS A 309 -12.94 -39.98 -3.96
CA LYS A 309 -14.23 -39.28 -3.78
C LYS A 309 -14.12 -37.88 -3.14
N ALA A 310 -12.93 -37.30 -3.03
CA ALA A 310 -12.79 -35.93 -2.56
C ALA A 310 -13.30 -34.93 -3.63
N VAL A 311 -14.15 -34.00 -3.22
CA VAL A 311 -14.63 -32.89 -4.07
C VAL A 311 -14.36 -31.59 -3.34
N THR A 312 -13.56 -30.73 -3.94
CA THR A 312 -13.11 -29.47 -3.33
C THR A 312 -13.40 -28.32 -4.27
N VAL A 313 -14.11 -27.30 -3.78
CA VAL A 313 -14.39 -26.05 -4.50
C VAL A 313 -13.45 -24.98 -3.95
N ALA A 314 -12.67 -24.36 -4.81
CA ALA A 314 -11.75 -23.28 -4.48
C ALA A 314 -12.17 -21.98 -5.17
N THR A 315 -12.33 -20.90 -4.39
CA THR A 315 -12.44 -19.53 -4.92
C THR A 315 -11.07 -19.02 -5.33
N ASN A 316 -10.93 -18.52 -6.55
CA ASN A 316 -9.70 -17.99 -7.11
C ASN A 316 -8.52 -18.96 -6.88
N MET A 317 -7.54 -18.53 -6.09
CA MET A 317 -6.35 -19.30 -5.76
C MET A 317 -6.38 -19.85 -4.32
N ALA A 318 -7.56 -20.01 -3.70
CA ALA A 318 -7.67 -20.61 -2.38
C ALA A 318 -6.98 -21.99 -2.33
N GLY A 319 -6.19 -22.24 -1.29
CA GLY A 319 -5.36 -23.43 -1.22
C GLY A 319 -4.00 -23.34 -1.94
N ARG A 320 -3.55 -22.14 -2.27
CA ARG A 320 -2.20 -21.91 -2.81
C ARG A 320 -1.11 -22.33 -1.82
N GLY A 321 0.07 -22.68 -2.34
CA GLY A 321 1.20 -23.16 -1.54
C GLY A 321 1.06 -24.58 -0.98
N THR A 322 -0.14 -25.19 -1.03
CA THR A 322 -0.33 -26.58 -0.58
C THR A 322 -0.44 -27.54 -1.76
N ASP A 323 0.35 -28.61 -1.69
CA ASP A 323 0.42 -29.63 -2.72
C ASP A 323 -0.72 -30.64 -2.62
N ILE A 324 -1.48 -30.81 -3.71
CA ILE A 324 -2.49 -31.87 -3.82
C ILE A 324 -1.79 -33.15 -4.27
N VAL A 325 -1.43 -33.99 -3.30
CA VAL A 325 -0.82 -35.30 -3.53
C VAL A 325 -1.92 -36.36 -3.65
N LEU A 326 -1.84 -37.23 -4.66
CA LEU A 326 -2.80 -38.33 -4.81
C LEU A 326 -2.72 -39.27 -3.60
N GLY A 327 -3.88 -39.65 -3.04
CA GLY A 327 -3.95 -40.41 -1.79
C GLY A 327 -3.81 -39.58 -0.51
N GLY A 328 -3.52 -38.28 -0.64
CA GLY A 328 -3.38 -37.32 0.47
C GLY A 328 -1.93 -36.94 0.78
N ASN A 329 -1.71 -35.75 1.34
CA ASN A 329 -0.38 -35.29 1.70
C ASN A 329 0.12 -36.00 2.97
N VAL A 330 1.23 -36.73 2.82
CA VAL A 330 1.82 -37.58 3.86
C VAL A 330 2.13 -36.81 5.13
N ASP A 331 2.78 -35.65 5.00
CA ASP A 331 3.31 -34.90 6.14
C ASP A 331 2.15 -34.29 6.94
N PHE A 332 1.16 -33.73 6.26
CA PHE A 332 -0.06 -33.20 6.88
C PHE A 332 -0.86 -34.29 7.60
N ILE A 333 -1.02 -35.46 6.98
CA ILE A 333 -1.75 -36.57 7.60
C ILE A 333 -1.00 -37.11 8.82
N ALA A 334 0.33 -37.16 8.77
CA ALA A 334 1.17 -37.55 9.90
C ALA A 334 1.05 -36.54 11.06
N ASP A 335 1.24 -35.24 10.80
CA ASP A 335 1.10 -34.17 11.78
C ASP A 335 -0.30 -34.19 12.43
N ALA A 336 -1.36 -34.24 11.62
CA ALA A 336 -2.73 -34.28 12.11
C ALA A 336 -3.02 -35.51 13.00
N ARG A 337 -2.36 -36.66 12.76
CA ARG A 337 -2.48 -37.84 13.63
C ARG A 337 -1.73 -37.66 14.94
N LEU A 338 -0.55 -37.04 14.92
CA LEU A 338 0.23 -36.77 16.13
C LEU A 338 -0.45 -35.72 17.01
N ARG A 339 -0.96 -34.64 16.41
CA ARG A 339 -1.77 -33.63 17.12
C ARG A 339 -3.02 -34.23 17.77
N LYS A 340 -3.70 -35.18 17.10
CA LYS A 340 -4.82 -35.92 17.70
C LYS A 340 -4.43 -36.79 18.90
N ARG A 341 -3.15 -37.15 19.03
CA ARG A 341 -2.59 -37.84 20.21
C ARG A 341 -2.14 -36.86 21.30
N GLY A 342 -2.29 -35.55 21.08
CA GLY A 342 -1.86 -34.50 22.01
C GLY A 342 -0.38 -34.12 21.89
N LEU A 343 0.30 -34.53 20.82
CA LEU A 343 1.70 -34.17 20.58
C LEU A 343 1.78 -32.90 19.73
N ASP A 344 2.59 -31.95 20.15
CA ASP A 344 2.84 -30.69 19.46
C ASP A 344 4.35 -30.47 19.25
N PRO A 345 4.79 -30.00 18.06
CA PRO A 345 6.20 -29.80 17.76
C PRO A 345 6.87 -28.68 18.57
N VAL A 346 6.09 -27.79 19.20
CA VAL A 346 6.58 -26.71 20.05
C VAL A 346 6.49 -27.09 21.52
N GLU A 347 5.34 -27.59 21.98
CA GLU A 347 5.15 -27.92 23.40
C GLU A 347 5.80 -29.25 23.81
N THR A 348 5.88 -30.23 22.90
CA THR A 348 6.44 -31.57 23.16
C THR A 348 7.42 -32.03 22.06
N PRO A 349 8.56 -31.34 21.85
CA PRO A 349 9.39 -31.55 20.67
C PRO A 349 10.00 -32.96 20.57
N GLU A 350 10.56 -33.47 21.67
CA GLU A 350 11.24 -34.78 21.68
C GLU A 350 10.27 -35.94 21.45
N GLU A 351 9.09 -35.88 22.06
CA GLU A 351 8.05 -36.90 21.92
C GLU A 351 7.41 -36.85 20.53
N TYR A 352 7.22 -35.63 19.98
CA TYR A 352 6.73 -35.42 18.62
C TYR A 352 7.69 -36.01 17.59
N GLU A 353 9.00 -35.71 17.68
CA GLU A 353 10.01 -36.22 16.74
C GLU A 353 10.13 -37.75 16.77
N ALA A 354 10.13 -38.35 17.97
CA ALA A 354 10.15 -39.81 18.10
C ALA A 354 8.90 -40.46 17.47
N ALA A 355 7.71 -39.91 17.74
CA ALA A 355 6.47 -40.41 17.19
C ALA A 355 6.34 -40.14 15.67
N TRP A 356 6.91 -39.04 15.18
CA TRP A 356 6.99 -38.71 13.75
C TRP A 356 7.75 -39.78 12.97
N HIS A 357 8.93 -40.18 13.46
CA HIS A 357 9.72 -41.23 12.83
C HIS A 357 8.98 -42.59 12.77
N GLU A 358 8.11 -42.88 13.74
CA GLU A 358 7.32 -44.11 13.75
C GLU A 358 6.05 -44.03 12.89
N GLU A 359 5.36 -42.88 12.87
CA GLU A 359 4.07 -42.71 12.19
C GLU A 359 4.25 -42.45 10.68
N LEU A 360 5.30 -41.72 10.29
CA LEU A 360 5.53 -41.34 8.90
C LEU A 360 5.57 -42.53 7.92
N PRO A 361 6.27 -43.65 8.20
CA PRO A 361 6.26 -44.82 7.33
C PRO A 361 4.87 -45.46 7.19
N LYS A 362 4.08 -45.47 8.27
CA LYS A 362 2.71 -46.03 8.28
C LYS A 362 1.78 -45.20 7.42
N VAL A 363 1.86 -43.87 7.54
CA VAL A 363 1.09 -42.94 6.71
C VAL A 363 1.51 -43.03 5.25
N LYS A 364 2.82 -43.12 4.95
CA LYS A 364 3.33 -43.31 3.59
C LYS A 364 2.76 -44.55 2.92
N GLN A 365 2.70 -45.69 3.61
CA GLN A 365 2.11 -46.91 3.07
C GLN A 365 0.61 -46.73 2.75
N LEU A 366 -0.14 -46.14 3.68
CA LEU A 366 -1.58 -45.90 3.49
C LEU A 366 -1.86 -44.94 2.33
N VAL A 367 -1.11 -43.84 2.22
CA VAL A 367 -1.20 -42.89 1.12
C VAL A 367 -0.83 -43.55 -0.20
N GLU A 368 0.23 -44.36 -0.26
CA GLU A 368 0.64 -45.03 -1.50
C GLU A 368 -0.40 -46.06 -1.99
N GLU A 369 -1.04 -46.78 -1.07
CA GLU A 369 -2.15 -47.69 -1.41
C GLU A 369 -3.36 -46.95 -1.98
N GLU A 370 -3.73 -45.82 -1.38
CA GLU A 370 -4.83 -44.99 -1.87
C GLU A 370 -4.47 -44.28 -3.18
N ALA A 371 -3.23 -43.79 -3.31
CA ALA A 371 -2.70 -43.14 -4.50
C ALA A 371 -2.77 -44.06 -5.73
N LYS A 372 -2.45 -45.36 -5.58
CA LYS A 372 -2.61 -46.34 -6.66
C LYS A 372 -4.04 -46.41 -7.18
N LYS A 373 -5.03 -46.48 -6.27
CA LYS A 373 -6.46 -46.49 -6.63
C LYS A 373 -6.87 -45.18 -7.31
N VAL A 374 -6.38 -44.05 -6.82
CA VAL A 374 -6.64 -42.74 -7.43
C VAL A 374 -6.06 -42.65 -8.85
N ARG A 375 -4.85 -43.19 -9.08
CA ARG A 375 -4.23 -43.27 -10.41
C ARG A 375 -5.04 -44.16 -11.36
N GLU A 376 -5.58 -45.28 -10.88
CA GLU A 376 -6.41 -46.20 -11.68
C GLU A 376 -7.72 -45.55 -12.15
N VAL A 377 -8.32 -44.66 -11.35
CA VAL A 377 -9.53 -43.91 -11.72
C VAL A 377 -9.24 -42.62 -12.52
N GLY A 378 -7.99 -42.40 -12.93
CA GLY A 378 -7.59 -41.30 -13.82
C GLY A 378 -6.87 -40.12 -13.14
N GLY A 379 -6.57 -40.20 -11.85
CA GLY A 379 -5.88 -39.15 -11.10
C GLY A 379 -6.76 -37.93 -10.80
N LEU A 380 -6.14 -36.82 -10.41
CA LEU A 380 -6.88 -35.59 -10.06
C LEU A 380 -7.53 -34.97 -11.30
N TYR A 381 -8.84 -34.73 -11.23
CA TYR A 381 -9.56 -33.93 -12.22
C TYR A 381 -9.66 -32.47 -11.77
N VAL A 382 -9.23 -31.55 -12.62
CA VAL A 382 -9.34 -30.11 -12.38
C VAL A 382 -10.39 -29.51 -13.32
N LEU A 383 -11.38 -28.85 -12.73
CA LEU A 383 -12.47 -28.20 -13.45
C LEU A 383 -12.42 -26.69 -13.19
N GLY A 384 -12.26 -25.88 -14.24
CA GLY A 384 -12.45 -24.43 -14.18
C GLY A 384 -13.89 -24.05 -14.55
N THR A 385 -14.57 -23.23 -13.77
CA THR A 385 -15.97 -22.84 -14.04
C THR A 385 -16.12 -21.56 -14.84
N GLU A 386 -15.01 -20.82 -14.99
CA GLU A 386 -14.87 -19.56 -15.74
C GLU A 386 -13.40 -19.41 -16.13
N ARG A 387 -13.11 -18.44 -17.02
CA ARG A 387 -11.75 -18.01 -17.33
C ARG A 387 -11.33 -16.88 -16.39
N HIS A 388 -10.11 -16.93 -15.88
CA HIS A 388 -9.55 -15.82 -15.11
C HIS A 388 -9.10 -14.67 -16.04
N GLU A 389 -8.77 -13.53 -15.43
CA GLU A 389 -8.26 -12.35 -16.15
C GLU A 389 -6.97 -12.63 -16.93
N SER A 390 -6.18 -13.61 -16.50
CA SER A 390 -5.00 -14.08 -17.21
C SER A 390 -5.01 -15.59 -17.45
N ARG A 391 -4.48 -15.98 -18.61
CA ARG A 391 -4.24 -17.39 -18.96
C ARG A 391 -3.25 -18.06 -18.01
N ARG A 392 -2.38 -17.29 -17.38
CA ARG A 392 -1.41 -17.78 -16.40
C ARG A 392 -2.10 -18.44 -15.20
N ILE A 393 -3.08 -17.75 -14.62
CA ILE A 393 -3.87 -18.23 -13.48
C ILE A 393 -4.66 -19.48 -13.86
N ASP A 394 -5.23 -19.51 -15.07
CA ASP A 394 -5.88 -20.72 -15.59
C ASP A 394 -4.91 -21.91 -15.67
N ASN A 395 -3.67 -21.68 -16.14
CA ASN A 395 -2.66 -22.73 -16.23
C ASN A 395 -2.17 -23.19 -14.85
N GLN A 396 -2.10 -22.29 -13.86
CA GLN A 396 -1.80 -22.66 -12.48
C GLN A 396 -2.87 -23.59 -11.91
N LEU A 397 -4.16 -23.30 -12.17
CA LEU A 397 -5.26 -24.18 -11.78
C LEU A 397 -5.09 -25.57 -12.43
N ARG A 398 -4.87 -25.63 -13.76
CA ARG A 398 -4.58 -26.90 -14.46
C ARG A 398 -3.37 -27.63 -13.86
N GLY A 399 -2.33 -26.87 -13.48
CA GLY A 399 -1.10 -27.31 -12.83
C GLY A 399 -1.27 -27.98 -11.46
N ARG A 400 -2.45 -27.88 -10.84
CA ARG A 400 -2.78 -28.65 -9.63
C ARG A 400 -2.92 -30.15 -9.92
N SER A 401 -3.18 -30.54 -11.17
CA SER A 401 -3.25 -31.94 -11.62
C SER A 401 -1.99 -32.37 -12.38
N GLY A 402 -1.73 -33.68 -12.39
CA GLY A 402 -0.65 -34.32 -13.14
C GLY A 402 0.77 -34.11 -12.59
N ARG A 403 0.89 -33.90 -11.28
CA ARG A 403 2.18 -33.64 -10.61
C ARG A 403 3.07 -34.89 -10.58
N GLN A 404 4.39 -34.70 -10.67
CA GLN A 404 5.38 -35.79 -10.68
C GLN A 404 5.07 -36.92 -11.69
N GLY A 405 4.45 -36.58 -12.83
CA GLY A 405 4.09 -37.52 -13.89
C GLY A 405 2.87 -38.39 -13.57
N ASP A 406 2.10 -38.05 -12.55
CA ASP A 406 0.82 -38.71 -12.27
C ASP A 406 -0.19 -38.49 -13.42
N PRO A 407 -1.12 -39.44 -13.65
CA PRO A 407 -2.26 -39.21 -14.51
C PRO A 407 -3.14 -38.09 -13.95
N GLY A 408 -3.85 -37.41 -14.84
CA GLY A 408 -4.76 -36.36 -14.46
C GLY A 408 -5.43 -35.75 -15.68
N GLU A 409 -6.54 -35.05 -15.44
CA GLU A 409 -7.34 -34.42 -16.49
C GLU A 409 -7.66 -32.99 -16.07
N SER A 410 -7.72 -32.05 -17.02
CA SER A 410 -8.22 -30.70 -16.77
C SER A 410 -9.20 -30.25 -17.85
N ARG A 411 -10.25 -29.51 -17.47
CA ARG A 411 -11.26 -28.96 -18.39
C ARG A 411 -11.84 -27.66 -17.86
N PHE A 412 -12.21 -26.75 -18.76
CA PHE A 412 -12.92 -25.53 -18.41
C PHE A 412 -14.34 -25.55 -18.98
N PHE A 413 -15.30 -25.15 -18.16
CA PHE A 413 -16.70 -24.94 -18.53
C PHE A 413 -16.97 -23.46 -18.52
N LEU A 414 -17.38 -22.90 -19.64
CA LEU A 414 -17.52 -21.46 -19.84
C LEU A 414 -18.94 -21.12 -20.28
N SER A 415 -19.35 -19.87 -20.08
CA SER A 415 -20.59 -19.32 -20.60
C SER A 415 -20.35 -17.99 -21.32
N LEU A 416 -21.18 -17.70 -22.33
CA LEU A 416 -21.23 -16.36 -22.94
C LEU A 416 -21.73 -15.29 -21.97
N SER A 417 -22.40 -15.71 -20.90
CA SER A 417 -22.87 -14.87 -19.80
C SER A 417 -21.83 -14.69 -18.68
N ASP A 418 -20.64 -15.29 -18.76
CA ASP A 418 -19.59 -15.13 -17.73
C ASP A 418 -19.06 -13.70 -17.67
N GLU A 419 -18.47 -13.29 -16.54
CA GLU A 419 -18.01 -11.91 -16.31
C GLU A 419 -17.04 -11.42 -17.41
N LEU A 420 -16.04 -12.24 -17.74
CA LEU A 420 -15.08 -11.94 -18.81
C LEU A 420 -15.80 -11.69 -20.15
N MET A 421 -16.83 -12.46 -20.47
CA MET A 421 -17.57 -12.34 -21.73
C MET A 421 -18.54 -11.16 -21.71
N ARG A 422 -19.11 -10.81 -20.55
CA ARG A 422 -19.95 -9.60 -20.39
C ARG A 422 -19.15 -8.34 -20.62
N ARG A 423 -17.89 -8.29 -20.15
CA ARG A 423 -16.98 -7.16 -20.43
C ARG A 423 -16.70 -7.01 -21.94
N PHE A 424 -16.79 -8.09 -22.73
CA PHE A 424 -16.45 -8.10 -24.16
C PHE A 424 -17.49 -8.79 -25.04
N ASN A 425 -18.44 -8.02 -25.60
CA ASN A 425 -19.36 -8.42 -26.67
C ASN A 425 -20.15 -9.75 -26.48
N GLY A 426 -20.24 -10.29 -25.26
CA GLY A 426 -20.94 -11.55 -24.97
C GLY A 426 -22.42 -11.50 -25.34
N ALA A 427 -23.09 -10.38 -25.06
CA ALA A 427 -24.51 -10.18 -25.39
C ALA A 427 -24.79 -10.21 -26.91
N THR A 428 -23.87 -9.70 -27.73
CA THR A 428 -24.00 -9.68 -29.19
C THR A 428 -23.85 -11.09 -29.77
N LEU A 429 -22.92 -11.88 -29.21
CA LEU A 429 -22.71 -13.29 -29.55
C LEU A 429 -23.90 -14.16 -29.11
N GLU A 430 -24.42 -13.94 -27.90
CA GLU A 430 -25.59 -14.64 -27.39
C GLU A 430 -26.85 -14.36 -28.23
N ALA A 431 -27.07 -13.10 -28.63
CA ALA A 431 -28.17 -12.72 -29.51
C ALA A 431 -28.07 -13.38 -30.90
N LEU A 432 -26.85 -13.50 -31.45
CA LEU A 432 -26.61 -14.17 -32.73
C LEU A 432 -26.87 -15.68 -32.63
N LEU A 433 -26.43 -16.32 -31.55
CA LEU A 433 -26.62 -17.76 -31.32
C LEU A 433 -28.06 -18.13 -31.01
N THR A 434 -28.79 -17.25 -30.32
CA THR A 434 -30.24 -17.40 -30.11
C THR A 434 -31.00 -17.39 -31.44
N ARG A 435 -30.61 -16.52 -32.38
CA ARG A 435 -31.20 -16.48 -33.73
C ARG A 435 -30.91 -17.74 -34.55
N LEU A 436 -29.86 -18.49 -34.21
CA LEU A 436 -29.49 -19.74 -34.85
C LEU A 436 -30.21 -20.97 -34.24
N ASN A 437 -31.14 -20.77 -33.29
CA ASN A 437 -31.90 -21.83 -32.60
C ASN A 437 -31.02 -22.93 -31.97
N LEU A 438 -29.82 -22.58 -31.49
CA LEU A 438 -29.00 -23.53 -30.74
C LEU A 438 -29.61 -23.75 -29.34
N PRO A 439 -29.86 -25.01 -28.92
CA PRO A 439 -30.29 -25.32 -27.56
C PRO A 439 -29.26 -24.86 -26.51
N ASP A 440 -29.74 -24.48 -25.33
CA ASP A 440 -28.89 -23.91 -24.28
C ASP A 440 -27.94 -24.95 -23.65
N ASP A 441 -28.31 -26.24 -23.69
CA ASP A 441 -27.62 -27.39 -23.11
C ASP A 441 -26.56 -28.03 -24.04
N VAL A 442 -26.47 -27.59 -25.29
CA VAL A 442 -25.49 -28.12 -26.26
C VAL A 442 -24.20 -27.29 -26.23
N PRO A 443 -23.02 -27.91 -25.98
CA PRO A 443 -21.75 -27.21 -26.02
C PRO A 443 -21.45 -26.60 -27.39
N ILE A 444 -20.98 -25.36 -27.38
CA ILE A 444 -20.61 -24.59 -28.57
C ILE A 444 -19.15 -24.89 -28.93
N GLU A 445 -18.93 -25.82 -29.85
CA GLU A 445 -17.59 -26.15 -30.38
C GLU A 445 -17.24 -25.30 -31.63
N ALA A 446 -17.38 -23.98 -31.52
CA ALA A 446 -17.07 -23.07 -32.62
C ALA A 446 -15.68 -22.42 -32.43
N LYS A 447 -14.76 -22.65 -33.37
CA LYS A 447 -13.41 -22.00 -33.38
C LYS A 447 -13.47 -20.48 -33.26
N MET A 448 -14.55 -19.84 -33.76
CA MET A 448 -14.79 -18.40 -33.62
C MET A 448 -14.93 -17.99 -32.15
N VAL A 449 -15.70 -18.74 -31.36
CA VAL A 449 -15.99 -18.43 -29.96
C VAL A 449 -14.75 -18.64 -29.09
N THR A 450 -14.01 -19.75 -29.31
CA THR A 450 -12.72 -19.97 -28.64
C THR A 450 -11.72 -18.84 -28.90
N ARG A 451 -11.67 -18.32 -30.14
CA ARG A 451 -10.82 -17.16 -30.48
C ARG A 451 -11.29 -15.88 -29.80
N ALA A 452 -12.61 -15.66 -29.70
CA ALA A 452 -13.16 -14.50 -29.02
C ALA A 452 -12.81 -14.51 -27.52
N ILE A 453 -12.94 -15.65 -26.85
CA ILE A 453 -12.54 -15.82 -25.44
C ILE A 453 -11.05 -15.53 -25.25
N LYS A 454 -10.20 -16.11 -26.10
CA LYS A 454 -8.76 -15.84 -26.07
C LYS A 454 -8.45 -14.36 -26.27
N SER A 455 -9.13 -13.71 -27.22
CA SER A 455 -8.95 -12.28 -27.49
C SER A 455 -9.37 -11.42 -26.30
N ALA A 456 -10.47 -11.77 -25.63
CA ALA A 456 -10.93 -11.07 -24.43
C ALA A 456 -9.91 -11.18 -23.29
N GLN A 457 -9.38 -12.38 -23.02
CA GLN A 457 -8.30 -12.56 -22.03
C GLN A 457 -7.06 -11.73 -22.38
N THR A 458 -6.57 -11.80 -23.61
CA THR A 458 -5.39 -11.02 -24.04
C THR A 458 -5.63 -9.51 -23.92
N GLN A 459 -6.85 -9.02 -24.14
CA GLN A 459 -7.18 -7.62 -23.97
C GLN A 459 -7.18 -7.19 -22.49
N VAL A 460 -7.69 -8.05 -21.59
CA VAL A 460 -7.63 -7.82 -20.14
C VAL A 460 -6.18 -7.86 -19.64
N GLU A 461 -5.38 -8.83 -20.09
CA GLU A 461 -3.95 -8.91 -19.78
C GLU A 461 -3.22 -7.64 -20.22
N GLY A 462 -3.47 -7.15 -21.45
CA GLY A 462 -2.90 -5.90 -21.95
C GLY A 462 -3.34 -4.68 -21.14
N GLN A 463 -4.61 -4.60 -20.73
CA GLN A 463 -5.10 -3.53 -19.86
C GLN A 463 -4.41 -3.57 -18.49
N ASN A 464 -4.30 -4.74 -17.88
CA ASN A 464 -3.64 -4.92 -16.58
C ASN A 464 -2.15 -4.56 -16.67
N PHE A 465 -1.47 -4.95 -17.76
CA PHE A 465 -0.09 -4.55 -18.03
C PHE A 465 0.07 -3.03 -18.11
N GLU A 466 -0.81 -2.33 -18.86
CA GLU A 466 -0.77 -0.86 -18.96
C GLU A 466 -1.05 -0.18 -17.61
N VAL A 467 -1.97 -0.71 -16.80
CA VAL A 467 -2.21 -0.21 -15.44
C VAL A 467 -0.93 -0.30 -14.59
N ARG A 468 -0.27 -1.46 -14.55
CA ARG A 468 0.99 -1.64 -13.81
C ARG A 468 2.10 -0.74 -14.32
N LYS A 469 2.24 -0.65 -15.63
CA LYS A 469 3.22 0.22 -16.28
C LYS A 469 3.01 1.67 -15.91
N ASN A 470 1.76 2.14 -15.88
CA ASN A 470 1.43 3.49 -15.47
C ASN A 470 1.71 3.70 -13.98
N VAL A 471 1.30 2.78 -13.10
CA VAL A 471 1.61 2.84 -11.66
C VAL A 471 3.12 2.96 -11.43
N LEU A 472 3.92 2.14 -12.10
CA LEU A 472 5.37 2.21 -12.03
C LEU A 472 5.93 3.55 -12.53
N LYS A 473 5.49 4.04 -13.70
CA LYS A 473 5.96 5.31 -14.27
C LYS A 473 5.78 6.49 -13.33
N TYR A 474 4.60 6.63 -12.71
CA TYR A 474 4.35 7.71 -11.75
C TYR A 474 5.18 7.53 -10.47
N ASP A 475 5.33 6.29 -9.98
CA ASP A 475 6.17 6.01 -8.82
C ASP A 475 7.67 6.17 -9.13
N GLU A 476 8.13 6.08 -10.38
CA GLU A 476 9.54 6.33 -10.71
C GLU A 476 9.96 7.78 -10.41
N VAL A 477 9.07 8.75 -10.65
CA VAL A 477 9.31 10.16 -10.28
C VAL A 477 9.42 10.29 -8.76
N MET A 478 8.45 9.72 -8.01
CA MET A 478 8.46 9.74 -6.55
C MET A 478 9.64 8.98 -5.95
N ASN A 479 10.08 7.88 -6.58
CA ASN A 479 11.17 7.05 -6.12
C ASN A 479 12.51 7.80 -6.17
N GLN A 480 12.74 8.66 -7.19
CA GLN A 480 13.95 9.49 -7.23
C GLN A 480 13.98 10.48 -6.06
N GLN A 481 12.86 11.16 -5.82
CA GLN A 481 12.72 12.11 -4.70
C GLN A 481 12.88 11.41 -3.35
N ARG A 482 12.20 10.28 -3.17
CA ARG A 482 12.24 9.44 -1.97
C ARG A 482 13.65 8.96 -1.65
N LYS A 483 14.43 8.54 -2.64
CA LYS A 483 15.83 8.12 -2.45
C LYS A 483 16.69 9.23 -1.86
N VAL A 484 16.48 10.47 -2.29
CA VAL A 484 17.20 11.63 -1.72
C VAL A 484 16.78 11.80 -0.26
N ILE A 485 15.48 11.93 0.01
CA ILE A 485 14.97 12.16 1.38
C ILE A 485 15.36 11.02 2.34
N TYR A 486 15.25 9.76 1.92
CA TYR A 486 15.58 8.63 2.77
C TYR A 486 17.08 8.51 3.03
N ARG A 487 17.91 8.92 2.06
CA ARG A 487 19.36 8.98 2.27
C ARG A 487 19.72 10.06 3.28
N GLU A 488 19.18 11.27 3.13
CA GLU A 488 19.43 12.37 4.09
C GLU A 488 18.94 11.99 5.50
N ARG A 489 17.72 11.45 5.60
CA ARG A 489 17.17 10.95 6.88
C ARG A 489 18.07 9.90 7.51
N LYS A 490 18.53 8.92 6.73
CA LYS A 490 19.41 7.85 7.22
C LYS A 490 20.74 8.40 7.72
N ALA A 491 21.37 9.34 7.02
CA ALA A 491 22.61 9.98 7.44
C ALA A 491 22.45 10.66 8.81
N ILE A 492 21.33 11.38 9.01
CA ILE A 492 21.02 12.04 10.28
C ILE A 492 20.79 11.02 11.41
N LEU A 493 20.09 9.92 11.13
CA LEU A 493 19.81 8.84 12.09
C LEU A 493 21.06 8.04 12.49
N GLU A 494 22.00 7.82 11.57
CA GLU A 494 23.25 7.11 11.84
C GLU A 494 24.26 7.96 12.63
N GLY A 495 23.92 9.22 12.90
CA GLY A 495 24.72 10.12 13.73
C GLY A 495 25.94 10.67 12.98
N GLU A 496 25.87 10.77 11.65
CA GLU A 496 26.84 11.54 10.88
C GLU A 496 26.93 12.98 11.40
N ASP A 497 28.08 13.63 11.15
CA ASP A 497 28.27 15.01 11.57
C ASP A 497 27.35 15.94 10.79
N VAL A 498 26.25 16.32 11.44
CA VAL A 498 25.22 17.20 10.88
C VAL A 498 25.63 18.68 10.92
N GLN A 499 26.78 19.02 11.53
CA GLN A 499 27.29 20.39 11.59
C GLN A 499 27.47 21.00 10.21
N ASP A 500 28.22 20.31 9.36
CA ASP A 500 28.54 20.77 8.02
C ASP A 500 27.28 20.93 7.18
N THR A 501 26.29 20.06 7.40
CA THR A 501 25.00 20.13 6.71
C THR A 501 24.19 21.34 7.18
N ALA A 502 24.07 21.57 8.49
CA ALA A 502 23.39 22.72 9.05
C ALA A 502 24.06 24.04 8.63
N HIS A 503 25.39 24.08 8.63
CA HIS A 503 26.16 25.24 8.18
C HIS A 503 25.96 25.53 6.69
N LYS A 504 25.98 24.52 5.82
CA LYS A 504 25.64 24.71 4.40
C LYS A 504 24.22 25.23 4.20
N MET A 505 23.25 24.71 4.95
CA MET A 505 21.87 25.22 4.90
C MET A 505 21.80 26.69 5.33
N LEU A 506 22.54 27.07 6.37
CA LEU A 506 22.63 28.46 6.83
C LEU A 506 23.17 29.38 5.72
N VAL A 507 24.31 29.00 5.13
CA VAL A 507 24.96 29.76 4.05
C VAL A 507 24.04 29.86 2.83
N ASP A 508 23.42 28.75 2.42
CA ASP A 508 22.51 28.71 1.27
C ASP A 508 21.30 29.63 1.48
N VAL A 509 20.67 29.59 2.67
CA VAL A 509 19.49 30.41 2.98
C VAL A 509 19.86 31.88 3.01
N VAL A 510 20.91 32.27 3.74
CA VAL A 510 21.34 33.69 3.78
C VAL A 510 21.71 34.19 2.40
N THR A 511 22.41 33.37 1.60
CA THR A 511 22.75 33.69 0.21
C THR A 511 21.51 33.92 -0.64
N ALA A 512 20.52 33.03 -0.58
CA ALA A 512 19.29 33.15 -1.35
C ALA A 512 18.49 34.41 -1.00
N TYR A 513 18.44 34.77 0.28
CA TYR A 513 17.79 36.01 0.75
C TYR A 513 18.48 37.27 0.22
N VAL A 514 19.82 37.30 0.27
CA VAL A 514 20.59 38.41 -0.29
C VAL A 514 20.39 38.49 -1.80
N ASP A 515 20.55 37.37 -2.51
CA ASP A 515 20.41 37.32 -3.96
C ASP A 515 19.02 37.76 -4.43
N GLY A 516 17.95 37.34 -3.74
CA GLY A 516 16.59 37.77 -4.03
C GLY A 516 16.34 39.26 -3.77
N ALA A 517 16.98 39.84 -2.75
CA ALA A 517 16.85 41.25 -2.42
C ALA A 517 17.72 42.17 -3.30
N THR A 518 18.79 41.64 -3.89
CA THR A 518 19.75 42.40 -4.71
C THR A 518 19.71 42.04 -6.20
N ALA A 519 18.70 41.28 -6.65
CA ALA A 519 18.61 40.77 -8.03
C ALA A 519 18.44 41.86 -9.10
N GLU A 520 17.74 42.95 -8.75
CA GLU A 520 17.41 44.05 -9.65
C GLU A 520 17.83 45.39 -9.04
N GLY A 521 18.24 46.33 -9.91
CA GLY A 521 18.62 47.70 -9.49
C GLY A 521 20.08 47.84 -9.07
N TYR A 522 20.46 49.07 -8.72
CA TYR A 522 21.76 49.38 -8.14
C TYR A 522 21.70 49.31 -6.60
N ALA A 523 22.85 49.39 -5.92
CA ALA A 523 22.92 49.31 -4.46
C ALA A 523 21.99 50.31 -3.74
N GLU A 524 21.72 51.46 -4.35
CA GLU A 524 20.81 52.50 -3.85
C GLU A 524 19.32 52.12 -3.96
N ASP A 525 18.97 51.18 -4.84
CA ASP A 525 17.60 50.74 -5.10
C ASP A 525 17.21 49.49 -4.28
N TRP A 526 18.16 48.88 -3.56
CA TRP A 526 17.92 47.68 -2.76
C TRP A 526 17.05 47.96 -1.53
N ASP A 527 16.01 47.16 -1.32
CA ASP A 527 15.15 47.23 -0.14
C ASP A 527 15.79 46.47 1.04
N LEU A 528 16.82 47.07 1.62
CA LEU A 528 17.55 46.50 2.76
C LEU A 528 16.68 46.42 4.02
N ALA A 529 15.68 47.28 4.17
CA ALA A 529 14.75 47.21 5.30
C ALA A 529 13.95 45.89 5.27
N LYS A 530 13.40 45.54 4.10
CA LYS A 530 12.67 44.29 3.90
C LYS A 530 13.58 43.06 4.06
N LEU A 531 14.82 43.13 3.56
CA LEU A 531 15.82 42.07 3.76
C LEU A 531 16.10 41.84 5.26
N TRP A 532 16.34 42.91 6.03
CA TRP A 532 16.60 42.79 7.47
C TRP A 532 15.40 42.28 8.25
N ASP A 533 14.20 42.71 7.91
CA ASP A 533 12.99 42.23 8.57
C ASP A 533 12.74 40.74 8.31
N ALA A 534 13.04 40.24 7.10
CA ALA A 534 13.02 38.82 6.81
C ALA A 534 14.11 38.05 7.57
N LEU A 535 15.37 38.51 7.55
CA LEU A 535 16.49 37.83 8.23
C LEU A 535 16.30 37.75 9.75
N LYS A 536 15.71 38.78 10.38
CA LYS A 536 15.37 38.77 11.83
C LYS A 536 14.41 37.66 12.23
N THR A 537 13.59 37.14 11.30
CA THR A 537 12.73 35.99 11.58
C THR A 537 13.50 34.68 11.63
N LEU A 538 14.62 34.60 10.90
CA LEU A 538 15.46 33.41 10.79
C LEU A 538 16.47 33.31 11.93
N TYR A 539 17.23 34.40 12.18
CA TYR A 539 18.29 34.41 13.18
C TYR A 539 18.44 35.80 13.85
N PRO A 540 19.07 35.88 15.04
CA PRO A 540 19.26 37.15 15.72
C PRO A 540 20.38 37.97 15.05
N VAL A 541 20.00 38.75 14.03
CA VAL A 541 20.91 39.63 13.28
C VAL A 541 21.62 40.62 14.21
N GLY A 542 22.96 40.57 14.21
CA GLY A 542 23.83 41.41 15.04
C GLY A 542 24.30 42.67 14.34
N LEU A 543 24.18 42.74 13.02
CA LEU A 543 24.55 43.90 12.21
C LEU A 543 23.37 44.84 11.96
N ASP A 544 23.65 46.14 12.01
CA ASP A 544 22.74 47.18 11.53
C ASP A 544 23.13 47.55 10.09
N TYR A 545 22.18 47.49 9.16
CA TYR A 545 22.43 47.83 7.75
C TYR A 545 22.88 49.27 7.57
N HIS A 546 22.47 50.19 8.46
CA HIS A 546 22.95 51.56 8.44
C HIS A 546 24.48 51.65 8.60
N ASN A 547 25.06 50.77 9.42
CA ASN A 547 26.51 50.74 9.63
C ASN A 547 27.27 50.17 8.43
N LEU A 548 26.62 49.37 7.57
CA LEU A 548 27.24 48.82 6.35
C LEU A 548 27.24 49.82 5.18
N ILE A 549 26.36 50.83 5.21
CA ILE A 549 26.26 51.88 4.18
C ILE A 549 27.13 53.09 4.55
N ASP A 550 27.21 53.42 5.84
CA ASP A 550 27.84 54.65 6.34
C ASP A 550 29.26 54.45 6.91
N SER A 551 29.85 53.24 6.83
CA SER A 551 31.18 52.97 7.41
C SER A 551 32.21 52.43 6.41
N ASP A 552 33.50 52.67 6.71
CA ASP A 552 34.68 52.16 5.98
C ASP A 552 34.97 50.66 6.29
N GLU A 553 34.06 49.93 6.96
CA GLU A 553 34.32 48.54 7.38
C GLU A 553 34.25 47.53 6.22
N VAL A 554 33.53 47.86 5.14
CA VAL A 554 33.38 47.02 3.95
C VAL A 554 33.30 47.92 2.69
N GLY A 555 34.44 48.18 2.03
CA GLY A 555 34.50 48.92 0.76
C GLY A 555 34.63 50.45 0.86
N GLU A 556 34.56 51.16 -0.28
CA GLU A 556 34.48 52.62 -0.34
C GLU A 556 33.04 53.09 0.00
N PRO A 557 32.87 54.16 0.81
CA PRO A 557 31.54 54.64 1.22
C PRO A 557 30.60 54.90 0.04
N GLY A 558 29.47 54.20 0.00
CA GLY A 558 28.43 54.35 -1.02
C GLY A 558 28.44 53.30 -2.14
N GLU A 559 29.39 52.35 -2.17
CA GLU A 559 29.47 51.29 -3.19
C GLU A 559 29.42 49.86 -2.59
N LEU A 560 28.48 49.59 -1.68
CA LEU A 560 28.29 48.24 -1.13
C LEU A 560 27.94 47.25 -2.24
N THR A 561 28.80 46.26 -2.46
CA THR A 561 28.54 45.21 -3.46
C THR A 561 27.70 44.07 -2.89
N GLN A 562 27.04 43.31 -3.77
CA GLN A 562 26.24 42.15 -3.39
C GLN A 562 27.11 41.09 -2.68
N ASP A 563 28.32 40.86 -3.16
CA ASP A 563 29.24 39.86 -2.59
C ASP A 563 29.71 40.29 -1.19
N GLU A 564 30.00 41.58 -1.00
CA GLU A 564 30.35 42.14 0.31
C GLU A 564 29.20 42.04 1.32
N LEU A 565 27.98 42.37 0.90
CA LEU A 565 26.78 42.22 1.73
C LEU A 565 26.55 40.74 2.10
N ARG A 566 26.72 39.83 1.14
CA ARG A 566 26.58 38.39 1.34
C ARG A 566 27.61 37.87 2.36
N GLU A 567 28.89 38.20 2.18
CA GLU A 567 29.97 37.78 3.09
C GLU A 567 29.76 38.34 4.51
N ALA A 568 29.36 39.60 4.64
CA ALA A 568 29.10 40.22 5.93
C ALA A 568 27.96 39.53 6.70
N LEU A 569 26.83 39.25 6.02
CA LEU A 569 25.68 38.59 6.62
C LEU A 569 25.94 37.11 6.95
N ILE A 570 26.70 36.39 6.11
CA ILE A 570 27.12 35.02 6.43
C ILE A 570 28.00 35.02 7.68
N ALA A 571 28.99 35.90 7.77
CA ALA A 571 29.87 35.99 8.93
C ALA A 571 29.12 36.39 10.22
N ASP A 572 28.08 37.21 10.13
CA ASP A 572 27.20 37.52 11.26
C ASP A 572 26.36 36.30 11.69
N ALA A 573 25.76 35.61 10.72
CA ALA A 573 24.99 34.40 10.97
C ALA A 573 25.84 33.28 11.61
N GLU A 574 27.09 33.10 11.18
CA GLU A 574 28.04 32.16 11.78
C GLU A 574 28.37 32.51 13.23
N LYS A 575 28.57 33.81 13.55
CA LYS A 575 28.79 34.27 14.92
C LYS A 575 27.55 34.03 15.78
N ALA A 576 26.36 34.30 15.26
CA ALA A 576 25.11 34.02 15.95
C ALA A 576 24.96 32.52 16.22
N TYR A 577 25.35 31.66 15.27
CA TYR A 577 25.31 30.21 15.40
C TYR A 577 26.25 29.72 16.50
N ALA A 578 27.50 30.18 16.50
CA ALA A 578 28.49 29.82 17.52
C ALA A 578 28.05 30.27 18.93
N LYS A 579 27.42 31.44 19.04
CA LYS A 579 26.83 31.90 20.30
C LYS A 579 25.68 31.00 20.75
N ARG A 580 24.80 30.63 19.81
CA ARG A 580 23.67 29.73 20.07
C ARG A 580 24.13 28.35 20.53
N GLU A 581 25.18 27.81 19.92
CA GLU A 581 25.81 26.56 20.33
C GLU A 581 26.34 26.67 21.78
N ALA A 582 27.10 27.72 22.10
CA ALA A 582 27.60 27.94 23.46
C ALA A 582 26.49 28.08 24.51
N ASP A 583 25.39 28.77 24.18
CA ASP A 583 24.23 28.92 25.05
C ASP A 583 23.56 27.57 25.34
N LEU A 584 23.44 26.70 24.33
CA LEU A 584 22.85 25.37 24.47
C LEU A 584 23.74 24.40 25.24
N GLU A 585 25.06 24.44 25.00
CA GLU A 585 26.02 23.66 25.77
C GLU A 585 26.04 24.05 27.25
N ALA A 586 25.81 25.33 27.57
CA ALA A 586 25.66 25.80 28.95
C ALA A 586 24.39 25.27 29.63
N ILE A 587 23.32 24.97 28.86
CA ILE A 587 22.03 24.48 29.38
C ILE A 587 22.03 22.96 29.55
N ALA A 588 22.52 22.21 28.56
CA ALA A 588 22.34 20.76 28.46
C ALA A 588 23.64 19.95 28.31
N GLY A 589 24.80 20.61 28.32
CA GLY A 589 26.12 19.98 28.28
C GLY A 589 26.69 19.80 26.86
N PRO A 590 27.91 19.25 26.75
CA PRO A 590 28.63 19.10 25.48
C PRO A 590 27.85 18.28 24.45
N GLY A 591 27.79 18.76 23.20
CA GLY A 591 27.10 18.05 22.12
C GLY A 591 25.57 18.23 22.09
N ALA A 592 25.02 19.09 22.96
CA ALA A 592 23.60 19.45 22.96
C ALA A 592 23.14 20.04 21.61
N MET A 593 23.97 20.89 21.00
CA MET A 593 23.67 21.48 19.69
C MET A 593 23.51 20.42 18.59
N ARG A 594 24.39 19.40 18.60
CA ARG A 594 24.31 18.29 17.64
C ARG A 594 23.02 17.49 17.77
N GLN A 595 22.54 17.27 19.00
CA GLN A 595 21.26 16.60 19.22
C GLN A 595 20.08 17.46 18.75
N LEU A 596 20.12 18.76 19.01
CA LEU A 596 19.11 19.71 18.53
C LEU A 596 19.06 19.70 17.01
N GLU A 597 20.21 19.78 16.33
CA GLU A 597 20.27 19.74 14.87
C GLU A 597 19.65 18.49 14.29
N ARG A 598 19.98 17.30 14.82
CA ARG A 598 19.37 16.05 14.34
C ARG A 598 17.86 16.05 14.55
N SER A 599 17.40 16.44 15.74
CA SER A 599 15.97 16.46 16.07
C SER A 599 15.20 17.44 15.18
N VAL A 600 15.72 18.66 15.01
CA VAL A 600 15.11 19.69 14.15
C VAL A 600 15.08 19.23 12.70
N LEU A 601 16.21 18.78 12.15
CA LEU A 601 16.30 18.35 10.74
C LEU A 601 15.35 17.18 10.46
N LEU A 602 15.33 16.13 11.30
CA LEU A 602 14.43 15.00 11.11
C LEU A 602 12.96 15.43 11.13
N ASN A 603 12.57 16.30 12.07
CA ASN A 603 11.20 16.77 12.19
C ASN A 603 10.77 17.65 11.01
N VAL A 604 11.63 18.56 10.57
CA VAL A 604 11.35 19.43 9.43
C VAL A 604 11.28 18.60 8.14
N ILE A 605 12.21 17.67 7.93
CA ILE A 605 12.18 16.72 6.79
C ILE A 605 10.86 15.96 6.78
N ASP A 606 10.44 15.36 7.90
CA ASP A 606 9.24 14.54 7.95
C ASP A 606 7.95 15.34 7.74
N ARG A 607 7.87 16.56 8.29
CA ARG A 607 6.72 17.42 8.05
C ARG A 607 6.66 17.85 6.59
N LYS A 608 7.75 18.40 6.04
CA LYS A 608 7.81 18.90 4.65
C LYS A 608 7.62 17.79 3.64
N TRP A 609 8.20 16.62 3.87
CA TRP A 609 8.02 15.47 3.00
C TRP A 609 6.57 14.97 3.02
N ARG A 610 5.90 14.93 4.19
CA ARG A 610 4.49 14.56 4.28
C ARG A 610 3.57 15.57 3.58
N GLU A 611 3.84 16.87 3.73
CA GLU A 611 3.15 17.93 2.98
C GLU A 611 3.34 17.71 1.46
N HIS A 612 4.57 17.47 1.03
CA HIS A 612 4.87 17.18 -0.38
C HIS A 612 4.17 15.92 -0.90
N LEU A 613 4.15 14.82 -0.13
CA LEU A 613 3.41 13.62 -0.52
C LEU A 613 1.92 13.88 -0.72
N TYR A 614 1.31 14.68 0.16
CA TYR A 614 -0.07 15.10 0.04
C TYR A 614 -0.29 15.87 -1.26
N GLU A 615 0.52 16.89 -1.53
CA GLU A 615 0.44 17.68 -2.77
C GLU A 615 0.69 16.85 -4.03
N MET A 616 1.61 15.88 -3.99
CA MET A 616 1.91 14.98 -5.10
C MET A 616 0.76 14.02 -5.41
N ASP A 617 0.02 13.56 -4.40
CA ASP A 617 -1.19 12.75 -4.61
C ASP A 617 -2.24 13.58 -5.37
N TYR A 618 -2.46 14.84 -5.00
CA TYR A 618 -3.35 15.75 -5.73
C TYR A 618 -2.89 16.05 -7.15
N LEU A 619 -1.60 16.30 -7.33
CA LEU A 619 -1.02 16.55 -8.65
C LEU A 619 -1.27 15.34 -9.57
N LYS A 620 -1.05 14.13 -9.06
CA LYS A 620 -1.27 12.89 -9.81
C LYS A 620 -2.73 12.70 -10.23
N GLU A 621 -3.69 13.09 -9.40
CA GLU A 621 -5.12 13.06 -9.74
C GLU A 621 -5.48 14.11 -10.81
N GLY A 622 -4.99 15.34 -10.63
CA GLY A 622 -5.31 16.48 -11.50
C GLY A 622 -4.67 16.40 -12.89
N ILE A 623 -3.50 15.76 -13.02
CA ILE A 623 -2.73 15.74 -14.28
C ILE A 623 -3.44 15.01 -15.42
N GLY A 624 -4.33 14.06 -15.10
CA GLY A 624 -5.09 13.30 -16.09
C GLY A 624 -5.99 14.17 -16.96
N LEU A 625 -6.46 15.31 -16.44
CA LEU A 625 -7.30 16.27 -17.17
C LEU A 625 -6.49 17.05 -18.23
N ARG A 626 -5.18 17.20 -18.04
CA ARG A 626 -4.29 17.90 -19.00
C ARG A 626 -4.02 17.09 -20.26
N ALA A 627 -4.29 15.79 -20.24
CA ALA A 627 -4.27 14.94 -21.44
C ALA A 627 -5.21 15.45 -22.55
N MET A 628 -6.27 16.20 -22.19
CA MET A 628 -7.21 16.80 -23.14
C MET A 628 -6.54 17.89 -24.03
N ALA A 629 -5.44 18.48 -23.56
CA ALA A 629 -4.67 19.50 -24.28
C ALA A 629 -3.53 18.93 -25.16
N GLN A 630 -3.54 17.62 -25.46
CA GLN A 630 -2.51 16.92 -26.25
C GLN A 630 -1.08 16.99 -25.69
N ARG A 631 -0.92 17.30 -24.41
CA ARG A 631 0.36 17.19 -23.70
C ARG A 631 0.46 15.83 -23.01
N ASP A 632 1.67 15.27 -22.93
CA ASP A 632 1.91 14.02 -22.20
C ASP A 632 1.79 14.29 -20.68
N PRO A 633 0.80 13.69 -20.00
CA PRO A 633 0.58 13.94 -18.57
C PRO A 633 1.79 13.53 -17.71
N LEU A 634 2.56 12.52 -18.11
CA LEU A 634 3.70 12.06 -17.32
C LEU A 634 4.83 13.09 -17.32
N VAL A 635 5.06 13.76 -18.45
CA VAL A 635 6.09 14.80 -18.58
C VAL A 635 5.73 16.02 -17.74
N GLU A 636 4.46 16.43 -17.78
CA GLU A 636 3.98 17.55 -16.96
C GLU A 636 4.03 17.21 -15.47
N TYR A 637 3.62 15.99 -15.08
CA TYR A 637 3.77 15.49 -13.70
C TYR A 637 5.23 15.49 -13.24
N GLN A 638 6.16 15.07 -14.11
CA GLN A 638 7.58 15.08 -13.78
C GLN A 638 8.13 16.50 -13.62
N ARG A 639 7.75 17.44 -14.48
CA ARG A 639 8.18 18.83 -14.39
C ARG A 639 7.66 19.48 -13.11
N GLU A 640 6.35 19.48 -12.91
CA GLU A 640 5.73 20.12 -11.73
C GLU A 640 6.11 19.42 -10.43
N GLY A 641 6.18 18.09 -10.43
CA GLY A 641 6.65 17.34 -9.28
C GLY A 641 8.11 17.66 -8.92
N PHE A 642 8.96 17.97 -9.90
CA PHE A 642 10.34 18.39 -9.67
C PHE A 642 10.42 19.83 -9.13
N ASP A 643 9.61 20.74 -9.67
CA ASP A 643 9.54 22.13 -9.21
C ASP A 643 9.04 22.18 -7.75
N MET A 644 7.97 21.43 -7.43
CA MET A 644 7.45 21.29 -6.07
C MET A 644 8.47 20.67 -5.12
N PHE A 645 9.21 19.64 -5.57
CA PHE A 645 10.26 19.03 -4.76
C PHE A 645 11.41 19.99 -4.47
N THR A 646 11.80 20.81 -5.46
CA THR A 646 12.84 21.84 -5.28
C THR A 646 12.37 22.91 -4.30
N GLY A 647 11.14 23.42 -4.45
CA GLY A 647 10.56 24.36 -3.50
C GLY A 647 10.41 23.78 -2.08
N MET A 648 10.06 22.50 -1.97
CA MET A 648 10.03 21.79 -0.69
C MET A 648 11.43 21.72 -0.05
N LEU A 649 12.48 21.42 -0.83
CA LEU A 649 13.86 21.41 -0.33
C LEU A 649 14.34 22.78 0.12
N GLU A 650 13.98 23.85 -0.60
CA GLU A 650 14.30 25.23 -0.21
C GLU A 650 13.59 25.61 1.09
N GLY A 651 12.28 25.36 1.19
CA GLY A 651 11.52 25.61 2.40
C GLY A 651 11.98 24.76 3.60
N LEU A 652 12.48 23.55 3.36
CA LEU A 652 13.09 22.70 4.39
C LEU A 652 14.37 23.35 4.95
N LYS A 653 15.25 23.87 4.09
CA LYS A 653 16.49 24.54 4.53
C LYS A 653 16.17 25.77 5.39
N GLU A 654 15.28 26.62 4.89
CA GLU A 654 14.87 27.85 5.55
C GLU A 654 14.24 27.58 6.93
N GLU A 655 13.27 26.67 6.98
CA GLU A 655 12.57 26.33 8.21
C GLU A 655 13.50 25.64 9.21
N SER A 656 14.43 24.82 8.74
CA SER A 656 15.46 24.20 9.59
C SER A 656 16.34 25.27 10.26
N VAL A 657 16.86 26.24 9.49
CA VAL A 657 17.66 27.35 10.02
C VAL A 657 16.86 28.16 11.05
N GLY A 658 15.61 28.51 10.72
CA GLY A 658 14.73 29.25 11.64
C GLY A 658 14.51 28.52 12.96
N PHE A 659 14.27 27.20 12.94
CA PHE A 659 14.11 26.41 14.16
C PHE A 659 15.42 26.27 14.95
N LEU A 660 16.57 26.11 14.29
CA LEU A 660 17.87 26.00 14.98
C LEU A 660 18.16 27.21 15.89
N PHE A 661 17.83 28.42 15.42
CA PHE A 661 18.00 29.64 16.21
C PHE A 661 16.90 29.86 17.25
N ASN A 662 15.64 29.58 16.92
CA ASN A 662 14.51 30.06 17.70
C ASN A 662 13.83 29.01 18.61
N VAL A 663 14.08 27.72 18.43
CA VAL A 663 13.47 26.66 19.26
C VAL A 663 13.83 26.85 20.74
N GLN A 664 12.83 26.83 21.61
CA GLN A 664 13.08 26.80 23.06
C GLN A 664 13.48 25.40 23.49
N VAL A 665 14.64 25.30 24.14
CA VAL A 665 15.22 24.06 24.63
C VAL A 665 15.10 24.03 26.16
N GLU A 666 14.43 23.01 26.67
CA GLU A 666 14.35 22.73 28.11
C GLU A 666 15.13 21.44 28.41
N ALA A 667 15.98 21.46 29.44
CA ALA A 667 16.69 20.26 29.88
C ALA A 667 15.69 19.29 30.54
N GLN A 668 15.56 18.08 29.99
CA GLN A 668 14.70 17.06 30.59
C GLN A 668 15.40 16.52 31.83
N GLN A 669 14.84 16.79 33.01
CA GLN A 669 15.26 16.10 34.23
C GLN A 669 14.95 14.61 34.06
N ALA A 670 15.98 13.76 34.12
CA ALA A 670 15.79 12.31 34.12
C ALA A 670 14.71 11.95 35.15
N PRO A 671 13.73 11.08 34.81
CA PRO A 671 12.77 10.62 35.80
C PRO A 671 13.55 10.04 36.97
N GLN A 672 13.41 10.66 38.15
CA GLN A 672 13.96 10.09 39.37
C GLN A 672 13.24 8.77 39.59
N VAL A 673 13.88 7.68 39.16
CA VAL A 673 13.43 6.33 39.49
C VAL A 673 13.54 6.25 41.01
N ALA A 674 12.40 6.28 41.70
CA ALA A 674 12.37 6.11 43.15
C ALA A 674 13.11 4.81 43.48
N PRO A 675 14.13 4.82 44.36
CA PRO A 675 14.91 3.62 44.65
C PRO A 675 13.97 2.56 45.22
N VAL A 676 13.80 1.46 44.48
CA VAL A 676 13.14 0.27 44.99
C VAL A 676 14.04 -0.27 46.10
N ALA A 677 13.55 -0.29 47.34
CA ALA A 677 14.32 -0.76 48.49
C ALA A 677 14.80 -2.20 48.24
N ALA A 678 16.12 -2.39 48.17
CA ALA A 678 16.72 -3.69 47.97
C ALA A 678 16.42 -4.63 49.17
N PRO A 679 16.14 -5.93 48.94
CA PRO A 679 16.02 -6.90 50.01
C PRO A 679 17.33 -6.99 50.82
N GLN A 680 17.22 -7.06 52.15
CA GLN A 680 18.37 -7.17 53.06
C GLN A 680 19.14 -8.48 52.80
N GLY A 681 20.28 -8.36 52.11
CA GLY A 681 21.17 -9.50 51.82
C GLY A 681 22.22 -9.24 50.73
N LEU A 682 22.07 -8.20 49.91
CA LEU A 682 22.96 -7.90 48.77
C LEU A 682 23.70 -6.55 48.87
N ALA A 683 23.77 -5.94 50.06
CA ALA A 683 24.34 -4.61 50.26
C ALA A 683 25.83 -4.48 49.87
N GLN A 684 26.60 -5.57 49.91
CA GLN A 684 28.01 -5.55 49.49
C GLN A 684 28.19 -5.58 47.97
N PHE A 685 27.30 -6.24 47.21
CA PHE A 685 27.34 -6.24 45.74
C PHE A 685 26.79 -4.94 45.15
N ALA A 686 25.85 -4.29 45.83
CA ALA A 686 25.33 -2.98 45.42
C ALA A 686 26.38 -1.87 45.51
N ALA A 687 27.27 -1.92 46.52
CA ALA A 687 28.32 -0.91 46.71
C ALA A 687 29.44 -1.00 45.65
N GLU A 688 29.79 -2.21 45.19
CA GLU A 688 30.75 -2.40 44.08
C GLU A 688 30.12 -2.05 42.72
N ALA A 689 28.82 -2.27 42.54
CA ALA A 689 28.09 -1.84 41.34
C ALA A 689 27.92 -0.31 41.27
N GLU A 690 27.68 0.37 42.41
CA GLU A 690 27.62 1.83 42.47
C GLU A 690 28.97 2.50 42.20
N GLN A 691 30.08 1.90 42.61
CA GLN A 691 31.42 2.41 42.30
C GLN A 691 31.83 2.22 40.83
N ASN A 692 31.40 1.13 40.18
CA ASN A 692 31.64 0.92 38.75
C ASN A 692 30.69 1.74 37.85
N ALA A 693 29.43 1.95 38.27
CA ALA A 693 28.48 2.79 37.54
C ALA A 693 28.84 4.30 37.58
N ALA A 694 29.61 4.74 38.58
CA ALA A 694 30.11 6.12 38.66
C ALA A 694 31.27 6.42 37.69
N GLN A 695 31.79 5.41 36.98
CA GLN A 695 32.87 5.56 35.97
C GLN A 695 32.39 5.47 34.52
N GLU A 696 31.12 5.12 34.25
CA GLU A 696 30.53 5.29 32.92
C GLU A 696 30.12 6.76 32.74
N GLN A 697 30.65 7.40 31.70
CA GLN A 697 30.27 8.74 31.28
C GLN A 697 28.74 8.82 31.22
N ALA A 698 28.17 9.72 32.03
CA ALA A 698 26.75 10.01 32.03
C ALA A 698 26.29 10.24 30.57
N ALA A 699 25.36 9.42 30.09
CA ALA A 699 24.67 9.70 28.85
C ALA A 699 24.06 11.12 28.96
N PRO A 700 24.30 12.01 27.97
CA PRO A 700 23.77 13.37 28.03
C PRO A 700 22.25 13.32 28.18
N ALA A 701 21.70 14.23 29.00
CA ALA A 701 20.28 14.32 29.26
C ALA A 701 19.52 14.49 27.93
N ALA A 702 18.46 13.71 27.72
CA ALA A 702 17.61 13.83 26.54
C ALA A 702 17.08 15.26 26.45
N LEU A 703 17.32 15.91 25.31
CA LEU A 703 16.87 17.26 25.01
C LEU A 703 15.46 17.20 24.45
N ARG A 704 14.52 18.01 24.98
CA ARG A 704 13.18 18.13 24.43
C ARG A 704 12.93 19.54 23.91
N ALA A 705 12.73 19.66 22.62
CA ALA A 705 12.28 20.88 21.96
C ALA A 705 10.78 21.08 22.19
N LYS A 706 10.38 22.24 22.70
CA LYS A 706 8.98 22.56 22.98
C LYS A 706 8.22 22.81 21.67
N GLY A 707 7.16 22.05 21.41
CA GLY A 707 6.36 22.13 20.17
C GLY A 707 6.64 21.01 19.15
N ILE A 708 7.58 20.11 19.44
CA ILE A 708 7.84 18.89 18.68
C ILE A 708 7.30 17.71 19.51
N GLU A 709 6.22 17.08 19.06
CA GLU A 709 5.64 15.90 19.72
C GLU A 709 6.13 14.60 19.06
N ASP A 710 6.92 13.79 19.76
CA ASP A 710 7.45 12.50 19.28
C ASP A 710 6.40 11.35 19.30
N LYS A 711 5.10 11.64 19.19
CA LYS A 711 4.07 10.58 19.21
C LYS A 711 3.66 10.18 17.80
N ALA A 712 3.91 8.90 17.48
CA ALA A 712 3.43 8.28 16.25
C ALA A 712 1.89 8.41 16.15
N PRO A 713 1.35 8.99 15.06
CA PRO A 713 -0.09 9.09 14.85
C PRO A 713 -0.71 7.71 14.58
N ALA A 714 -2.03 7.58 14.73
CA ALA A 714 -2.73 6.34 14.41
C ALA A 714 -2.63 6.03 12.90
N MET A 715 -1.95 4.94 12.54
CA MET A 715 -1.66 4.59 11.16
C MET A 715 -2.70 3.65 10.54
N THR A 716 -2.94 3.86 9.25
CA THR A 716 -3.71 2.98 8.37
C THR A 716 -2.79 2.44 7.29
N TYR A 717 -2.77 1.13 7.11
CA TYR A 717 -1.95 0.41 6.15
C TYR A 717 -2.84 -0.04 4.99
N SER A 718 -2.45 0.28 3.76
CA SER A 718 -3.12 -0.15 2.53
C SER A 718 -2.11 -0.83 1.62
N GLY A 719 -2.40 -2.06 1.20
CA GLY A 719 -1.51 -2.86 0.35
C GLY A 719 -2.28 -3.86 -0.52
N PRO A 720 -1.61 -4.58 -1.43
CA PRO A 720 -2.25 -5.60 -2.24
C PRO A 720 -2.75 -6.79 -1.39
N ALA A 721 -3.95 -7.25 -1.69
CA ALA A 721 -4.48 -8.55 -1.31
C ALA A 721 -3.98 -9.63 -2.29
N GLU A 722 -4.15 -10.92 -1.96
CA GLU A 722 -3.74 -12.05 -2.80
C GLU A 722 -4.42 -12.08 -4.20
N ASP A 723 -5.56 -11.40 -4.35
CA ASP A 723 -6.26 -11.23 -5.63
C ASP A 723 -5.83 -9.97 -6.40
N GLY A 724 -4.90 -9.20 -5.83
CA GLY A 724 -4.36 -7.92 -6.31
C GLY A 724 -5.27 -6.71 -6.08
N SER A 725 -6.39 -6.85 -5.38
CA SER A 725 -7.19 -5.72 -4.89
C SER A 725 -6.53 -5.03 -3.69
N ALA A 726 -7.01 -3.86 -3.27
CA ALA A 726 -6.45 -3.15 -2.11
C ALA A 726 -7.07 -3.63 -0.78
N GLU A 727 -6.24 -4.10 0.16
CA GLU A 727 -6.59 -4.44 1.54
C GLU A 727 -6.17 -3.31 2.50
N VAL A 728 -7.06 -2.94 3.43
CA VAL A 728 -6.82 -1.86 4.41
C VAL A 728 -6.85 -2.39 5.85
N ARG A 729 -5.80 -2.13 6.62
CA ARG A 729 -5.65 -2.47 8.05
C ARG A 729 -5.41 -1.22 8.90
N ARG A 730 -5.93 -1.16 10.13
CA ARG A 730 -5.74 -0.03 11.06
C ARG A 730 -5.08 -0.47 12.35
N GLU A 731 -4.12 0.32 12.83
CA GLU A 731 -3.50 0.11 14.13
C GLU A 731 -4.46 0.49 15.28
N GLY A 732 -4.54 -0.33 16.33
CA GLY A 732 -5.39 -0.06 17.50
C GLY A 732 -6.89 -0.44 17.37
N GLY A 733 -7.34 -0.98 16.24
CA GLY A 733 -8.68 -1.52 16.10
C GLY A 733 -8.80 -2.93 16.68
N ARG A 734 -9.62 -3.12 17.73
CA ARG A 734 -10.15 -4.46 18.07
C ARG A 734 -10.67 -5.10 16.79
N HIS A 735 -10.26 -6.34 16.50
CA HIS A 735 -10.89 -7.18 15.48
C HIS A 735 -12.40 -6.94 15.51
N ALA A 736 -12.96 -6.45 14.40
CA ALA A 736 -14.39 -6.33 14.23
C ALA A 736 -14.97 -7.74 14.29
N ALA A 737 -15.37 -8.15 15.49
CA ALA A 737 -16.13 -9.37 15.70
C ALA A 737 -17.39 -9.27 14.83
N GLY A 738 -17.66 -10.33 14.07
CA GLY A 738 -18.60 -10.38 12.96
C GLY A 738 -20.04 -9.87 13.23
N PRO A 739 -20.89 -9.88 12.20
CA PRO A 739 -22.17 -9.18 12.18
C PRO A 739 -23.18 -9.89 13.09
N GLY A 740 -23.10 -9.61 14.39
CA GLY A 740 -24.06 -10.05 15.39
C GLY A 740 -24.65 -8.83 16.08
N SER A 741 -25.97 -8.71 16.02
CA SER A 741 -26.73 -7.69 16.72
C SER A 741 -26.47 -7.77 18.23
N ARG A 742 -26.64 -6.65 18.95
CA ARG A 742 -26.43 -6.56 20.41
C ARG A 742 -27.26 -7.59 21.21
N ARG A 743 -28.35 -8.09 20.61
CA ARG A 743 -29.23 -9.13 21.15
C ARG A 743 -28.62 -10.53 21.05
N GLU A 744 -28.02 -10.89 19.91
CA GLU A 744 -27.35 -12.18 19.71
C GLU A 744 -26.12 -12.35 20.61
N ARG A 745 -25.38 -11.27 20.88
CA ARG A 745 -24.26 -11.27 21.83
C ARG A 745 -24.69 -11.56 23.27
N ARG A 746 -25.88 -11.09 23.68
CA ARG A 746 -26.45 -11.39 25.01
C ARG A 746 -26.95 -12.83 25.12
N GLU A 747 -27.43 -13.42 24.03
CA GLU A 747 -27.82 -14.84 23.99
C GLU A 747 -26.61 -15.77 23.98
N ALA A 748 -25.55 -15.43 23.24
CA ALA A 748 -24.29 -16.18 23.26
C ALA A 748 -23.62 -16.15 24.65
N ALA A 749 -23.58 -14.98 25.29
CA ALA A 749 -23.06 -14.83 26.66
C ALA A 749 -23.88 -15.60 27.71
N ARG A 750 -25.21 -15.73 27.50
CA ARG A 750 -26.08 -16.57 28.35
C ARG A 750 -25.87 -18.07 28.13
N LYS A 751 -25.52 -18.50 26.91
CA LYS A 751 -25.19 -19.90 26.61
C LYS A 751 -23.82 -20.30 27.16
N GLN A 752 -22.82 -19.42 27.13
CA GLN A 752 -21.50 -19.68 27.72
C GLN A 752 -21.53 -19.79 29.26
N LYS A 753 -22.42 -19.06 29.94
CA LYS A 753 -22.62 -19.19 31.40
C LYS A 753 -23.35 -20.47 31.84
N ARG A 754 -23.79 -21.32 30.90
CA ARG A 754 -24.54 -22.54 31.15
C ARG A 754 -23.81 -23.82 30.71
N ARG A 755 -22.52 -23.72 30.37
CA ARG A 755 -21.64 -24.86 30.14
C ARG A 755 -20.65 -25.02 31.28
#